data_AF-A0A2U1PM89-F1
#
_entry.id   AF-A0A2U1PM89-F1
#
_cell.length_a   1.000
_cell.length_b   1.000
_cell.length_c   1.000
_cell.angle_alpha   90.00
_cell.angle_beta   90.00
_cell.angle_gamma   90.00
#
_symmetry.space_group_name_H-M   'P 1'
#
loop_
_entity.id
_entity.type
_entity.pdbx_description
1 polymer ?
#
loop_
_entity_poly.entity_id
_entity_poly.type
_entity_poly.pdbx_seq_one_letter_code
_entity_poly.pdbx_strand_id
1 'polypeptide(L)'
;MSSTTITSTPSPPPPPYPSTVNIANFISVKLTGHENYHIWRTQFLCLIEAHDLLSFINNNDPVAEEDYSHAWRRTDALLRGWILCSLSEDVLGSIITLKTAKDVWDSLEDLYSSPLVLQSAAVKEEMEGGGYDLKFHGGLMRSPPIRGVSQQIDLKGDSVTPGSGDFKMKKLSGLGKSFSWESDDCRHEPPANVSAYLPLYKAALRGYWDDAQYIIDRDEKAITANINKYGFTALHIAVGTGKQGITFVEKLVEKISPISLLKMLTSSEKYTPLHIAAVVGNTAAVEILVNRNPMLLYAEDIDGLLPIHRALINSHRETFLYLLDVTKGDEFPSAFTGNMGVTLLSNVIFAGYFDTALDLCTRYPELATTKPSDNVDAPLMAIARKADDFESGCRLNFIDRLIYKYVPLKWENLDSNRKHGKMNFHTSDLQKTSLVIWKYLGKIVPRITHIQKMKVVHHQAVALVKLLCQEISALNLQSNSIHYANPIIEAASNGAYEVVQEIADAFPQAIWYSDINGHFLIQLAIIHRCETVYNLTYQMSDHKHFHKTLKDSESNNLLHLAGKLAPPHKLNLVSGAALQMQRELQWFKEVEAFVHPKYRTEKNIYGETPKMLFGKEHKKLVKAGEEWMKKTADSYTVTAGLITTIVFAAAITVPGGNNGDTGHPIYAKELSFLIFAVADAISLFTSTTSLLLFLSILTARYAEEDFLFTLPSRLIMGLSTLFVSTCSMMIAFAASLYLLFGQGKEWILIPIAALSCLPITCFVTLQFPLLVELISCTYGRGLFGKQSNRPFY
;
A
#
# COMPACT_ATOMS: atom_id res chain seq x y z
N MET A 1 -50.87 51.93 -29.75
CA MET A 1 -50.33 51.98 -28.38
C MET A 1 -49.45 50.76 -28.17
N SER A 2 -48.30 50.95 -27.53
CA SER A 2 -47.17 50.03 -27.57
C SER A 2 -47.35 48.86 -26.62
N SER A 3 -47.04 47.64 -27.08
CA SER A 3 -46.89 46.47 -26.21
C SER A 3 -45.42 46.35 -25.81
N THR A 4 -45.09 46.66 -24.56
CA THR A 4 -43.73 46.57 -24.04
C THR A 4 -43.41 45.15 -23.62
N THR A 5 -42.79 44.38 -24.52
CA THR A 5 -42.14 43.11 -24.18
C THR A 5 -40.97 43.37 -23.24
N ILE A 6 -41.11 42.97 -21.98
CA ILE A 6 -39.97 42.93 -21.04
C ILE A 6 -39.14 41.69 -21.39
N THR A 7 -38.00 41.90 -22.04
CA THR A 7 -37.00 40.87 -22.25
C THR A 7 -36.30 40.56 -20.92
N SER A 8 -36.62 39.43 -20.31
CA SER A 8 -35.83 38.88 -19.21
C SER A 8 -34.45 38.47 -19.72
N THR A 9 -33.42 39.23 -19.38
CA THR A 9 -32.03 38.84 -19.59
C THR A 9 -31.74 37.56 -18.81
N PRO A 10 -31.10 36.53 -19.39
CA PRO A 10 -30.73 35.33 -18.66
C PRO A 10 -29.73 35.70 -17.54
N SER A 11 -29.90 35.11 -16.37
CA SER A 11 -28.92 35.21 -15.29
C SER A 11 -27.58 34.62 -15.76
N PRO A 12 -26.43 35.26 -15.44
CA PRO A 12 -25.13 34.73 -15.84
C PRO A 12 -24.87 33.39 -15.14
N PRO A 13 -24.17 32.45 -15.79
CA PRO A 13 -23.79 31.19 -15.16
C PRO A 13 -22.85 31.45 -13.97
N PRO A 14 -22.87 30.61 -12.92
CA PRO A 14 -21.92 30.71 -11.82
C PRO A 14 -20.49 30.56 -12.35
N PRO A 15 -19.50 31.28 -11.77
CA PRO A 15 -18.14 31.28 -12.27
C PRO A 15 -17.52 29.87 -12.20
N PRO A 16 -16.78 29.44 -13.25
CA PRO A 16 -16.19 28.12 -13.29
C PRO A 16 -15.15 27.92 -12.17
N TYR A 17 -15.00 26.67 -11.74
CA TYR A 17 -14.08 26.29 -10.66
C TYR A 17 -12.87 25.50 -11.23
N PRO A 18 -11.67 26.10 -11.29
CA PRO A 18 -10.46 25.38 -11.69
C PRO A 18 -9.99 24.47 -10.55
N SER A 19 -10.16 23.15 -10.72
CA SER A 19 -9.54 22.18 -9.81
C SER A 19 -8.08 21.95 -10.20
N THR A 20 -7.17 22.22 -9.25
CA THR A 20 -5.74 21.82 -9.30
C THR A 20 -4.96 22.21 -10.57
N VAL A 21 -4.93 23.51 -10.90
CA VAL A 21 -4.00 24.02 -11.93
C VAL A 21 -2.59 24.20 -11.34
N ASN A 22 -1.59 23.56 -11.94
CA ASN A 22 -0.19 23.87 -11.68
C ASN A 22 0.27 25.00 -12.60
N ILE A 23 0.42 26.20 -12.04
CA ILE A 23 0.81 27.43 -12.77
C ILE A 23 2.13 27.24 -13.54
N ALA A 24 3.07 26.45 -13.01
CA ALA A 24 4.37 26.18 -13.64
C ALA A 24 4.27 25.40 -14.96
N ASN A 25 3.12 24.80 -15.28
CA ASN A 25 2.87 24.16 -16.57
C ASN A 25 2.48 25.17 -17.67
N PHE A 26 2.06 26.39 -17.30
CA PHE A 26 1.56 27.42 -18.21
C PHE A 26 2.47 28.65 -18.26
N ILE A 27 3.15 28.96 -17.16
CA ILE A 27 4.04 30.12 -17.02
C ILE A 27 5.46 29.62 -16.82
N SER A 28 6.30 29.79 -17.83
CA SER A 28 7.69 29.32 -17.83
C SER A 28 8.68 30.35 -17.28
N VAL A 29 8.24 31.58 -17.02
CA VAL A 29 9.09 32.70 -16.58
C VAL A 29 8.40 33.45 -15.45
N LYS A 30 9.10 33.70 -14.34
CA LYS A 30 8.62 34.61 -13.29
C LYS A 30 8.81 36.06 -13.71
N LEU A 31 7.83 36.92 -13.46
CA LEU A 31 7.97 38.35 -13.74
C LEU A 31 9.06 38.98 -12.86
N THR A 32 10.07 39.57 -13.49
CA THR A 32 11.21 40.23 -12.81
C THR A 32 11.32 41.72 -13.16
N GLY A 33 10.70 42.18 -14.25
CA GLY A 33 10.68 43.58 -14.66
C GLY A 33 10.15 43.76 -16.09
N HIS A 34 10.38 44.94 -16.67
CA HIS A 34 9.90 45.27 -18.03
C HIS A 34 10.37 44.28 -19.11
N GLU A 35 11.60 43.77 -19.03
CA GLU A 35 12.22 42.94 -20.08
C GLU A 35 11.45 41.64 -20.37
N ASN A 36 10.87 41.01 -19.35
CA ASN A 36 10.10 39.77 -19.50
C ASN A 36 8.58 39.96 -19.33
N TYR A 37 8.11 41.19 -19.10
CA TYR A 37 6.70 41.49 -18.89
C TYR A 37 5.81 41.05 -20.06
N HIS A 38 6.19 41.34 -21.31
CA HIS A 38 5.39 40.95 -22.48
C HIS A 38 5.24 39.42 -22.63
N ILE A 39 6.30 38.66 -22.31
CA ILE A 39 6.28 37.19 -22.37
C ILE A 39 5.39 36.64 -21.24
N TRP A 40 5.60 37.13 -20.02
CA TRP A 40 4.80 36.77 -18.85
C TRP A 40 3.32 37.08 -19.06
N ARG A 41 2.97 38.30 -19.49
CA ARG A 41 1.59 38.76 -19.73
C ARG A 41 0.89 37.90 -20.77
N THR A 42 1.58 37.52 -21.84
CA THR A 42 1.02 36.64 -22.89
C THR A 42 0.73 35.24 -22.34
N GLN A 43 1.67 34.63 -21.61
CA GLN A 43 1.47 33.32 -20.97
C GLN A 43 0.34 33.36 -19.94
N PHE A 44 0.26 34.42 -19.13
CA PHE A 44 -0.78 34.58 -18.10
C PHE A 44 -2.16 34.79 -18.72
N LEU A 45 -2.28 35.58 -19.80
CA LEU A 45 -3.55 35.75 -20.51
C LEU A 45 -4.06 34.43 -21.11
N CYS A 46 -3.19 33.63 -21.75
CA CYS A 46 -3.59 32.30 -22.23
C CYS A 46 -4.08 31.39 -21.09
N LEU A 47 -3.50 31.49 -19.88
CA LEU A 47 -3.96 30.76 -18.71
C LEU A 47 -5.35 31.25 -18.23
N ILE A 48 -5.58 32.57 -18.22
CA ILE A 48 -6.85 33.18 -17.81
C ILE A 48 -7.97 32.84 -18.81
N GLU A 49 -7.70 32.94 -20.11
CA GLU A 49 -8.64 32.60 -21.19
C GLU A 49 -9.00 31.11 -21.18
N ALA A 50 -8.03 30.21 -20.97
CA ALA A 50 -8.26 28.77 -20.92
C ALA A 50 -9.15 28.30 -19.75
N HIS A 51 -9.46 29.19 -18.79
CA HIS A 51 -10.31 28.91 -17.63
C HIS A 51 -11.51 29.86 -17.52
N ASP A 52 -11.82 30.63 -18.58
CA ASP A 52 -12.90 31.63 -18.64
C ASP A 52 -12.85 32.70 -17.52
N LEU A 53 -11.64 32.99 -16.99
CA LEU A 53 -11.43 33.93 -15.88
C LEU A 53 -11.25 35.40 -16.32
N LEU A 54 -11.31 35.69 -17.62
CA LEU A 54 -11.05 37.02 -18.19
C LEU A 54 -11.96 38.13 -17.61
N SER A 55 -13.15 37.77 -17.15
CA SER A 55 -14.10 38.68 -16.50
C SER A 55 -13.59 39.25 -15.17
N PHE A 56 -12.69 38.55 -14.46
CA PHE A 56 -12.15 38.97 -13.16
C PHE A 56 -11.05 40.04 -13.26
N ILE A 57 -10.39 40.17 -14.41
CA ILE A 57 -9.44 41.28 -14.67
C ILE A 57 -10.13 42.45 -15.40
N ASN A 58 -11.10 42.19 -16.26
CA ASN A 58 -11.73 43.23 -17.07
C ASN A 58 -12.86 44.00 -16.33
N ASN A 59 -13.77 43.31 -15.65
CA ASN A 59 -14.96 43.94 -15.08
C ASN A 59 -14.71 44.49 -13.65
N ASN A 60 -15.61 45.36 -13.19
CA ASN A 60 -15.63 45.81 -11.80
C ASN A 60 -16.51 44.87 -10.94
N ASP A 61 -16.23 44.84 -9.64
CA ASP A 61 -16.87 44.03 -8.59
C ASP A 61 -18.41 43.94 -8.76
N PRO A 62 -19.02 42.74 -8.89
CA PRO A 62 -20.45 42.59 -9.13
C PRO A 62 -21.28 43.03 -7.91
N VAL A 63 -22.01 44.13 -8.07
CA VAL A 63 -22.90 44.67 -7.04
C VAL A 63 -24.17 43.82 -6.92
N ALA A 64 -24.43 43.33 -5.70
CA ALA A 64 -25.69 42.79 -5.17
C ALA A 64 -26.19 41.42 -5.66
N GLU A 65 -25.76 40.35 -4.97
CA GLU A 65 -26.62 39.26 -4.44
C GLU A 65 -25.80 38.40 -3.45
N GLU A 66 -26.36 38.00 -2.30
CA GLU A 66 -25.57 37.41 -1.20
C GLU A 66 -24.99 36.01 -1.54
N ASP A 67 -25.74 35.16 -2.25
CA ASP A 67 -25.29 33.81 -2.62
C ASP A 67 -24.12 33.81 -3.64
N TYR A 68 -24.08 34.78 -4.55
CA TYR A 68 -22.99 34.89 -5.53
C TYR A 68 -21.68 35.46 -4.93
N SER A 69 -21.76 36.17 -3.80
CA SER A 69 -20.62 36.84 -3.17
C SER A 69 -19.50 35.87 -2.76
N HIS A 70 -19.84 34.70 -2.24
CA HIS A 70 -18.85 33.73 -1.75
C HIS A 70 -18.12 32.98 -2.87
N ALA A 71 -18.80 32.65 -3.97
CA ALA A 71 -18.16 32.00 -5.12
C ALA A 71 -17.18 32.95 -5.81
N TRP A 72 -17.62 34.19 -6.10
CA TRP A 72 -16.81 35.21 -6.74
C TRP A 72 -15.54 35.53 -5.92
N ARG A 73 -15.66 35.80 -4.61
CA ARG A 73 -14.52 36.08 -3.72
C ARG A 73 -13.50 34.95 -3.65
N ARG A 74 -13.93 33.69 -3.79
CA ARG A 74 -13.02 32.53 -3.79
C ARG A 74 -12.25 32.42 -5.11
N THR A 75 -12.90 32.67 -6.24
CA THR A 75 -12.24 32.67 -7.55
C THR A 75 -11.29 33.85 -7.72
N ASP A 76 -11.67 35.05 -7.28
CA ASP A 76 -10.80 36.24 -7.23
C ASP A 76 -9.54 35.98 -6.38
N ALA A 77 -9.71 35.49 -5.14
CA ALA A 77 -8.58 35.20 -4.26
C ALA A 77 -7.63 34.12 -4.82
N LEU A 78 -8.16 33.15 -5.59
CA LEU A 78 -7.39 32.10 -6.25
C LEU A 78 -6.61 32.65 -7.45
N LEU A 79 -7.24 33.47 -8.30
CA LEU A 79 -6.56 34.15 -9.42
C LEU A 79 -5.48 35.11 -8.90
N ARG A 80 -5.76 35.88 -7.85
CA ARG A 80 -4.78 36.74 -7.18
C ARG A 80 -3.60 35.92 -6.66
N GLY A 81 -3.87 34.77 -6.02
CA GLY A 81 -2.84 33.83 -5.58
C GLY A 81 -1.96 33.31 -6.73
N TRP A 82 -2.56 33.03 -7.89
CA TRP A 82 -1.81 32.61 -9.08
C TRP A 82 -0.90 33.70 -9.63
N ILE A 83 -1.40 34.94 -9.72
CA ILE A 83 -0.60 36.08 -10.18
C ILE A 83 0.60 36.27 -9.23
N LEU A 84 0.37 36.36 -7.93
CA LEU A 84 1.41 36.55 -6.91
C LEU A 84 2.48 35.43 -6.92
N CYS A 85 2.09 34.16 -7.13
CA CYS A 85 3.04 33.05 -7.21
C CYS A 85 3.94 33.10 -8.46
N SER A 86 3.52 33.81 -9.51
CA SER A 86 4.28 34.00 -10.76
C SER A 86 5.25 35.20 -10.74
N LEU A 87 5.29 35.97 -9.64
CA LEU A 87 6.19 37.11 -9.48
C LEU A 87 7.55 36.68 -8.86
N SER A 88 8.59 37.48 -9.10
CA SER A 88 9.82 37.46 -8.30
C SER A 88 9.61 38.16 -6.95
N GLU A 89 10.53 37.96 -5.99
CA GLU A 89 10.44 38.61 -4.67
C GLU A 89 10.50 40.14 -4.76
N ASP A 90 11.27 40.68 -5.71
CA ASP A 90 11.42 42.12 -5.94
C ASP A 90 10.12 42.80 -6.41
N VAL A 91 9.33 42.11 -7.26
CA VAL A 91 8.05 42.61 -7.78
C VAL A 91 6.90 42.34 -6.80
N LEU A 92 6.98 41.25 -6.03
CA LEU A 92 5.96 40.87 -5.06
C LEU A 92 5.82 41.92 -3.93
N GLY A 93 6.95 42.51 -3.50
CA GLY A 93 6.99 43.44 -2.36
C GLY A 93 6.16 44.73 -2.52
N SER A 94 5.95 45.21 -3.75
CA SER A 94 5.16 46.42 -4.02
C SER A 94 3.65 46.16 -4.19
N ILE A 95 3.25 44.91 -4.44
CA ILE A 95 1.91 44.58 -4.98
C ILE A 95 1.10 43.69 -4.03
N ILE A 96 1.74 43.01 -3.07
CA ILE A 96 1.10 42.09 -2.10
C ILE A 96 0.02 42.72 -1.21
N THR A 97 -0.07 44.05 -1.13
CA THR A 97 -1.07 44.78 -0.33
C THR A 97 -2.41 44.98 -1.05
N LEU A 98 -2.49 44.71 -2.36
CA LEU A 98 -3.69 44.87 -3.17
C LEU A 98 -4.67 43.71 -2.94
N LYS A 99 -5.98 44.00 -3.01
CA LYS A 99 -7.02 43.13 -2.45
C LYS A 99 -7.63 42.18 -3.47
N THR A 100 -7.90 42.65 -4.68
CA THR A 100 -8.48 41.83 -5.77
C THR A 100 -7.42 41.38 -6.77
N ALA A 101 -7.73 40.37 -7.59
CA ALA A 101 -6.91 39.99 -8.73
C ALA A 101 -6.81 41.10 -9.77
N LYS A 102 -7.87 41.91 -9.92
CA LYS A 102 -7.90 43.08 -10.79
C LYS A 102 -6.92 44.17 -10.35
N ASP A 103 -6.95 44.58 -9.08
CA ASP A 103 -6.03 45.61 -8.56
C ASP A 103 -4.56 45.22 -8.84
N VAL A 104 -4.24 43.94 -8.62
CA VAL A 104 -2.92 43.35 -8.89
C VAL A 104 -2.58 43.37 -10.39
N TRP A 105 -3.55 43.04 -11.25
CA TRP A 105 -3.36 43.05 -12.71
C TRP A 105 -3.16 44.46 -13.25
N ASP A 106 -4.06 45.38 -12.93
CA ASP A 106 -4.02 46.79 -13.35
C ASP A 106 -2.72 47.46 -12.87
N SER A 107 -2.30 47.21 -11.61
CA SER A 107 -1.02 47.72 -11.11
C SER A 107 0.20 47.15 -11.83
N LEU A 108 0.18 45.90 -12.30
CA LEU A 108 1.25 45.33 -13.12
C LEU A 108 1.23 45.91 -14.54
N GLU A 109 0.05 46.15 -15.09
CA GLU A 109 -0.16 46.78 -16.39
C GLU A 109 0.37 48.21 -16.41
N ASP A 110 0.03 49.04 -15.41
CA ASP A 110 0.55 50.41 -15.24
C ASP A 110 2.06 50.45 -14.99
N LEU A 111 2.60 49.54 -14.17
CA LEU A 111 4.02 49.53 -13.84
C LEU A 111 4.91 49.11 -15.02
N TYR A 112 4.47 48.18 -15.87
CA TYR A 112 5.36 47.51 -16.82
C TYR A 112 5.03 47.70 -18.31
N SER A 113 3.84 48.19 -18.70
CA SER A 113 3.42 48.23 -20.11
C SER A 113 3.93 49.41 -20.95
N SER A 114 4.71 50.33 -20.38
CA SER A 114 5.21 51.51 -21.12
C SER A 114 6.31 51.14 -22.14
N PRO A 115 6.17 51.46 -23.43
CA PRO A 115 7.07 50.96 -24.47
C PRO A 115 8.25 51.91 -24.76
N LEU A 116 9.41 51.68 -24.12
CA LEU A 116 10.67 52.32 -24.52
C LEU A 116 11.89 51.39 -24.39
N VAL A 117 12.23 50.76 -25.52
CA VAL A 117 13.56 50.67 -26.17
C VAL A 117 13.64 49.37 -26.96
N LEU A 118 13.33 49.48 -28.24
CA LEU A 118 13.65 48.49 -29.26
C LEU A 118 14.88 49.03 -30.02
N GLN A 119 16.08 48.92 -29.43
CA GLN A 119 17.29 49.46 -30.07
C GLN A 119 18.63 48.79 -29.71
N SER A 120 18.81 47.53 -30.13
CA SER A 120 20.09 47.11 -30.73
C SER A 120 19.85 45.96 -31.71
N ALA A 121 19.62 46.30 -32.97
CA ALA A 121 19.54 45.32 -34.05
C ALA A 121 20.94 44.96 -34.57
N ALA A 122 21.07 43.71 -35.03
CA ALA A 122 22.12 43.16 -35.89
C ALA A 122 23.58 43.15 -35.38
N VAL A 123 24.16 41.94 -35.29
CA VAL A 123 25.39 41.54 -36.03
C VAL A 123 25.39 40.01 -36.25
N LYS A 124 25.32 39.63 -37.54
CA LYS A 124 25.85 38.43 -38.23
C LYS A 124 25.36 36.99 -37.93
N GLU A 125 24.99 36.36 -39.05
CA GLU A 125 25.10 34.93 -39.36
C GLU A 125 26.57 34.44 -39.34
N GLU A 126 26.82 33.17 -39.01
CA GLU A 126 27.25 32.15 -40.00
C GLU A 126 27.58 30.77 -39.35
N MET A 127 26.98 29.73 -39.94
CA MET A 127 27.46 28.36 -40.27
C MET A 127 28.35 27.46 -39.37
N GLU A 128 28.15 26.15 -39.59
CA GLU A 128 28.91 24.95 -39.14
C GLU A 128 28.89 24.63 -37.62
N GLY A 129 28.76 23.37 -37.16
CA GLY A 129 28.53 22.09 -37.85
C GLY A 129 28.83 20.90 -36.92
N GLY A 130 28.14 19.76 -37.05
CA GLY A 130 28.49 18.50 -36.36
C GLY A 130 27.38 17.87 -35.49
N GLY A 131 27.41 16.54 -35.34
CA GLY A 131 26.55 15.75 -34.44
C GLY A 131 26.92 15.90 -32.95
N TYR A 132 26.38 15.11 -32.01
CA TYR A 132 25.82 13.75 -32.12
C TYR A 132 24.81 13.44 -30.98
N ASP A 133 24.10 12.32 -31.14
CA ASP A 133 23.48 11.47 -30.09
C ASP A 133 22.54 12.07 -29.02
N LEU A 134 21.22 11.92 -29.26
CA LEU A 134 20.25 11.78 -28.18
C LEU A 134 20.35 10.39 -27.54
N LYS A 135 20.79 10.32 -26.28
CA LYS A 135 20.47 9.19 -25.38
C LYS A 135 19.34 9.59 -24.44
N PHE A 136 18.12 9.16 -24.76
CA PHE A 136 17.03 9.16 -23.79
C PHE A 136 17.34 8.18 -22.66
N HIS A 137 17.19 8.62 -21.41
CA HIS A 137 16.93 7.76 -20.26
C HIS A 137 15.59 8.17 -19.65
N GLY A 138 14.59 7.32 -19.80
CA GLY A 138 13.29 7.52 -19.17
C GLY A 138 13.37 7.21 -17.67
N GLY A 139 12.93 8.16 -16.83
CA GLY A 139 12.72 7.96 -15.41
C GLY A 139 11.24 8.12 -15.07
N LEU A 140 10.65 7.10 -14.45
CA LEU A 140 9.26 7.16 -13.97
C LEU A 140 9.09 8.26 -12.92
N MET A 141 8.09 9.12 -13.08
CA MET A 141 7.53 9.87 -11.96
C MET A 141 6.86 8.87 -11.00
N ARG A 142 7.41 8.74 -9.80
CA ARG A 142 6.73 8.09 -8.67
C ARG A 142 5.81 9.11 -7.98
N SER A 143 4.65 8.63 -7.52
CA SER A 143 3.82 9.35 -6.55
C SER A 143 4.61 9.65 -5.25
N PRO A 144 4.29 10.74 -4.53
CA PRO A 144 4.94 11.03 -3.26
C PRO A 144 4.57 9.98 -2.21
N PRO A 145 5.51 9.54 -1.35
CA PRO A 145 5.19 8.69 -0.23
C PRO A 145 4.43 9.46 0.86
N ILE A 146 3.60 8.74 1.59
CA ILE A 146 3.01 9.19 2.86
C ILE A 146 4.14 9.64 3.80
N ARG A 147 3.91 10.72 4.54
CA ARG A 147 4.91 11.41 5.37
C ARG A 147 5.22 10.62 6.66
N GLY A 148 5.82 9.45 6.53
CA GLY A 148 6.40 8.72 7.65
C GLY A 148 7.60 9.50 8.19
N VAL A 149 7.49 10.00 9.43
CA VAL A 149 8.60 10.68 10.11
C VAL A 149 9.56 9.63 10.67
N SER A 150 10.34 9.01 9.78
CA SER A 150 11.57 8.34 10.16
C SER A 150 12.72 9.35 10.11
N GLN A 151 12.79 10.22 11.14
CA GLN A 151 14.08 10.83 11.46
C GLN A 151 14.99 9.74 12.02
N GLN A 152 15.78 9.14 11.13
CA GLN A 152 16.89 8.29 11.54
C GLN A 152 17.92 9.20 12.23
N ILE A 153 17.96 9.16 13.58
CA ILE A 153 18.91 9.95 14.36
C ILE A 153 20.31 9.46 14.02
N ASP A 154 21.06 10.26 13.27
CA ASP A 154 22.42 9.92 12.87
C ASP A 154 23.39 10.08 14.04
N LEU A 155 23.56 8.98 14.78
CA LEU A 155 24.49 8.87 15.90
C LEU A 155 25.93 8.57 15.43
N LYS A 156 26.19 8.42 14.13
CA LYS A 156 27.52 8.13 13.56
C LYS A 156 28.00 9.28 12.69
N GLY A 157 28.45 10.34 13.35
CA GLY A 157 29.02 11.51 12.66
C GLY A 157 30.29 11.19 11.88
N ASP A 158 30.15 11.01 10.56
CA ASP A 158 31.25 11.06 9.60
C ASP A 158 31.59 12.51 9.22
N SER A 159 32.88 12.76 9.00
CA SER A 159 33.44 14.11 8.83
C SER A 159 33.37 14.59 7.38
N VAL A 160 32.81 15.78 7.17
CA VAL A 160 33.01 16.56 5.93
C VAL A 160 33.46 17.98 6.29
N THR A 161 34.55 18.43 5.67
CA THR A 161 35.17 19.76 5.84
C THR A 161 34.35 20.87 5.18
N PRO A 162 34.45 22.13 5.65
CA PRO A 162 33.56 23.21 5.22
C PRO A 162 33.91 23.77 3.83
N GLY A 163 32.90 23.93 2.98
CA GLY A 163 32.92 24.83 1.83
C GLY A 163 32.25 26.17 2.21
N SER A 164 32.88 27.29 1.87
CA SER A 164 32.44 28.64 2.22
C SER A 164 31.20 29.10 1.43
N GLY A 165 30.28 29.79 2.09
CA GLY A 165 29.18 30.52 1.45
C GLY A 165 28.49 31.46 2.44
N ASP A 166 28.87 32.74 2.43
CA ASP A 166 28.27 33.77 3.28
C ASP A 166 26.82 34.07 2.89
N PHE A 167 25.91 34.08 3.88
CA PHE A 167 24.63 34.78 3.75
C PHE A 167 24.29 35.54 5.05
N LYS A 168 24.21 36.87 4.94
CA LYS A 168 23.86 37.78 6.04
C LYS A 168 22.35 37.91 6.18
N MET A 169 21.82 37.64 7.37
CA MET A 169 20.42 37.89 7.71
C MET A 169 20.26 39.28 8.31
N LYS A 170 19.44 40.14 7.69
CA LYS A 170 19.14 41.51 8.15
C LYS A 170 18.00 41.50 9.18
N LYS A 171 18.16 42.24 10.27
CA LYS A 171 17.17 42.44 11.33
C LYS A 171 16.42 43.77 11.12
N LEU A 172 15.09 43.78 11.27
CA LEU A 172 14.27 45.00 11.39
C LEU A 172 13.06 44.73 12.32
N SER A 173 12.59 45.76 13.03
CA SER A 173 11.72 45.60 14.22
C SER A 173 10.88 46.85 14.55
N GLY A 174 9.67 46.64 15.08
CA GLY A 174 8.77 47.64 15.70
C GLY A 174 7.48 47.89 14.91
N LEU A 175 6.30 48.21 15.48
CA LEU A 175 5.80 48.35 16.88
C LEU A 175 4.23 48.20 16.82
N GLY A 176 3.43 47.92 17.86
CA GLY A 176 3.65 47.55 19.27
C GLY A 176 2.47 48.00 20.20
N LYS A 177 2.19 47.24 21.29
CA LYS A 177 1.19 47.46 22.40
C LYS A 177 -0.25 46.95 22.14
N SER A 178 -1.01 46.41 23.12
CA SER A 178 -0.82 45.97 24.53
C SER A 178 -2.05 45.12 24.93
N PHE A 179 -2.02 44.11 25.82
CA PHE A 179 -1.83 44.21 27.29
C PHE A 179 -1.51 42.82 27.92
N SER A 180 -1.05 42.79 29.17
CA SER A 180 -0.32 41.67 29.80
C SER A 180 -1.08 40.85 30.85
N TRP A 181 -0.60 39.62 31.09
CA TRP A 181 -0.29 39.12 32.44
C TRP A 181 1.07 38.40 32.41
N GLU A 182 1.84 38.52 33.50
CA GLU A 182 3.25 38.09 33.60
C GLU A 182 3.40 36.65 34.11
N SER A 183 4.45 35.94 33.68
CA SER A 183 5.03 34.77 34.35
C SER A 183 6.45 34.49 33.82
N ASP A 184 7.46 35.02 34.54
CA ASP A 184 8.85 34.58 34.70
C ASP A 184 9.72 34.11 33.49
N ASP A 185 10.46 35.07 32.93
CA ASP A 185 11.92 35.07 32.68
C ASP A 185 12.64 33.75 32.33
N CYS A 186 12.39 33.17 31.15
CA CYS A 186 13.30 32.20 30.53
C CYS A 186 14.49 32.91 29.86
N ARG A 187 15.58 33.08 30.61
CA ARG A 187 16.85 33.65 30.11
C ARG A 187 17.46 32.78 29.01
N HIS A 188 17.94 33.42 27.94
CA HIS A 188 18.80 32.77 26.96
C HIS A 188 20.11 32.31 27.62
N GLU A 189 20.34 31.00 27.71
CA GLU A 189 21.67 30.46 28.00
C GLU A 189 22.64 30.73 26.83
N PRO A 190 23.94 30.97 27.11
CA PRO A 190 24.94 31.21 26.07
C PRO A 190 25.17 29.95 25.22
N PRO A 191 25.67 30.09 23.98
CA PRO A 191 25.96 28.93 23.12
C PRO A 191 26.96 28.00 23.83
N ALA A 192 26.53 26.77 24.09
CA ALA A 192 27.33 25.77 24.79
C ALA A 192 28.68 25.55 24.10
N ASN A 193 29.73 25.32 24.90
CA ASN A 193 31.08 25.11 24.40
C ASN A 193 31.24 23.68 23.84
N VAL A 194 30.59 23.41 22.70
CA VAL A 194 30.50 22.07 22.08
C VAL A 194 31.87 21.44 21.80
N SER A 195 32.89 22.25 21.54
CA SER A 195 34.27 21.79 21.37
C SER A 195 34.91 21.31 22.69
N ALA A 196 34.55 21.88 23.84
CA ALA A 196 35.09 21.48 25.14
C ALA A 196 34.57 20.11 25.61
N TYR A 197 33.31 19.78 25.32
CA TYR A 197 32.72 18.47 25.68
C TYR A 197 32.88 17.39 24.60
N LEU A 198 33.56 17.67 23.48
CA LEU A 198 33.86 16.68 22.44
C LEU A 198 34.57 15.41 22.96
N PRO A 199 35.49 15.46 23.94
CA PRO A 199 36.06 14.25 24.55
C PRO A 199 35.01 13.42 25.30
N LEU A 200 34.12 14.07 26.06
CA LEU A 200 33.03 13.41 26.79
C LEU A 200 32.01 12.79 25.83
N TYR A 201 31.69 13.47 24.73
CA TYR A 201 30.88 12.92 23.64
C TYR A 201 31.48 11.63 23.06
N LYS A 202 32.79 11.64 22.75
CA LYS A 202 33.49 10.45 22.24
C LYS A 202 33.55 9.31 23.26
N ALA A 203 33.71 9.62 24.54
CA ALA A 203 33.71 8.64 25.62
C ALA A 203 32.32 7.98 25.78
N ALA A 204 31.26 8.79 25.83
CA ALA A 204 29.86 8.31 25.89
C ALA A 204 29.48 7.47 24.66
N LEU A 205 29.88 7.89 23.46
CA LEU A 205 29.62 7.16 22.20
C LEU A 205 30.35 5.80 22.13
N ARG A 206 31.45 5.63 22.87
CA ARG A 206 32.25 4.40 22.92
C ARG A 206 31.98 3.54 24.16
N GLY A 207 31.18 4.02 25.11
CA GLY A 207 30.99 3.38 26.42
C GLY A 207 32.22 3.46 27.34
N TYR A 208 33.19 4.33 27.04
CA TYR A 208 34.45 4.43 27.80
C TYR A 208 34.25 5.24 29.07
N TRP A 209 33.81 4.56 30.13
CA TRP A 209 33.47 5.19 31.41
C TRP A 209 34.66 5.94 32.03
N ASP A 210 35.84 5.35 32.06
CA ASP A 210 36.97 5.91 32.81
C ASP A 210 37.46 7.25 32.21
N ASP A 211 37.45 7.36 30.87
CA ASP A 211 37.70 8.60 30.13
C ASP A 211 36.67 9.69 30.46
N ALA A 212 35.39 9.32 30.57
CA ALA A 212 34.32 10.25 30.92
C ALA A 212 34.35 10.64 32.39
N GLN A 213 34.65 9.71 33.30
CA GLN A 213 34.74 9.95 34.73
C GLN A 213 35.83 10.98 35.02
N TYR A 214 37.00 10.89 34.37
CA TYR A 214 38.07 11.88 34.51
C TYR A 214 37.64 13.30 34.10
N ILE A 215 36.71 13.44 33.16
CA ILE A 215 36.14 14.74 32.75
C ILE A 215 35.08 15.21 33.75
N ILE A 216 34.17 14.31 34.15
CA ILE A 216 33.08 14.58 35.11
C ILE A 216 33.62 14.97 36.49
N ASP A 217 34.66 14.28 36.98
CA ASP A 217 35.26 14.56 38.29
C ASP A 217 36.07 15.89 38.29
N ARG A 218 36.29 16.51 37.10
CA ARG A 218 36.89 17.84 36.92
C ARG A 218 35.89 18.96 36.67
N ASP A 219 34.72 18.62 36.12
CA ASP A 219 33.61 19.54 35.90
C ASP A 219 32.28 18.83 36.18
N GLU A 220 31.76 19.02 37.39
CA GLU A 220 30.50 18.42 37.84
C GLU A 220 29.31 18.78 36.94
N LYS A 221 29.35 19.94 36.26
CA LYS A 221 28.31 20.36 35.33
C LYS A 221 28.27 19.50 34.07
N ALA A 222 29.36 18.83 33.71
CA ALA A 222 29.45 17.95 32.54
C ALA A 222 28.45 16.78 32.59
N ILE A 223 27.98 16.40 33.79
CA ILE A 223 26.97 15.36 34.01
C ILE A 223 25.63 15.71 33.33
N THR A 224 25.22 16.98 33.42
CA THR A 224 23.93 17.48 32.88
C THR A 224 24.10 18.43 31.69
N ALA A 225 25.33 18.74 31.29
CA ALA A 225 25.61 19.67 30.20
C ALA A 225 25.13 19.14 28.84
N ASN A 226 24.69 20.08 27.99
CA ASN A 226 24.43 19.81 26.57
C ASN A 226 25.76 19.75 25.82
N ILE A 227 26.11 18.54 25.35
CA ILE A 227 27.42 18.22 24.75
C ILE A 227 27.41 18.27 23.21
N ASN A 228 26.26 18.50 22.57
CA ASN A 228 26.15 18.69 21.13
C ASN A 228 25.12 19.76 20.73
N LYS A 229 25.09 20.12 19.44
CA LYS A 229 24.18 21.13 18.87
C LYS A 229 22.68 20.80 18.93
N TYR A 230 22.32 19.58 19.33
CA TYR A 230 20.94 19.10 19.44
C TYR A 230 20.45 19.05 20.90
N GLY A 231 21.24 19.51 21.86
CA GLY A 231 20.90 19.44 23.28
C GLY A 231 21.02 18.04 23.90
N PHE A 232 21.79 17.14 23.29
CA PHE A 232 22.02 15.83 23.90
C PHE A 232 23.04 15.99 25.03
N THR A 233 22.86 15.20 26.09
CA THR A 233 23.78 15.07 27.22
C THR A 233 24.63 13.81 27.04
N ALA A 234 25.65 13.59 27.88
CA ALA A 234 26.41 12.34 27.87
C ALA A 234 25.51 11.10 28.03
N LEU A 235 24.46 11.21 28.85
CA LEU A 235 23.49 10.13 29.05
C LEU A 235 22.65 9.86 27.79
N HIS A 236 22.14 10.91 27.11
CA HIS A 236 21.38 10.74 25.86
C HIS A 236 22.20 9.99 24.79
N ILE A 237 23.50 10.31 24.66
CA ILE A 237 24.39 9.63 23.73
C ILE A 237 24.65 8.18 24.16
N ALA A 238 25.00 7.94 25.43
CA ALA A 238 25.29 6.60 25.93
C ALA A 238 24.10 5.64 25.77
N VAL A 239 22.87 6.10 26.10
CA VAL A 239 21.64 5.32 25.89
C VAL A 239 21.43 4.97 24.41
N GLY A 240 21.71 5.90 23.49
CA GLY A 240 21.61 5.73 22.04
C GLY A 240 22.58 4.68 21.45
N THR A 241 23.66 4.32 22.15
CA THR A 241 24.63 3.29 21.69
C THR A 241 24.16 1.85 21.93
N GLY A 242 22.99 1.65 22.53
CA GLY A 242 22.46 0.32 22.84
C GLY A 242 23.27 -0.39 23.93
N LYS A 243 23.55 -1.68 23.73
CA LYS A 243 24.26 -2.53 24.71
C LYS A 243 25.71 -2.11 24.98
N GLN A 244 26.35 -1.38 24.08
CA GLN A 244 27.76 -0.98 24.23
C GLN A 244 27.94 0.09 25.32
N GLY A 245 26.98 1.00 25.47
CA GLY A 245 27.00 2.03 26.50
C GLY A 245 26.35 1.61 27.83
N ILE A 246 25.91 0.36 28.02
CA ILE A 246 25.06 0.03 29.17
C ILE A 246 25.75 0.25 30.52
N THR A 247 27.01 -0.17 30.65
CA THR A 247 27.83 0.05 31.86
C THR A 247 28.18 1.52 32.10
N PHE A 248 28.15 2.34 31.03
CA PHE A 248 28.28 3.79 31.12
C PHE A 248 26.97 4.41 31.61
N VAL A 249 25.82 3.94 31.12
CA VAL A 249 24.49 4.36 31.56
C VAL A 249 24.29 4.05 33.04
N GLU A 250 24.57 2.83 33.50
CA GLU A 250 24.47 2.43 34.91
C GLU A 250 25.21 3.41 35.84
N LYS A 251 26.52 3.54 35.65
CA LYS A 251 27.39 4.40 36.48
C LYS A 251 27.06 5.89 36.38
N LEU A 252 26.60 6.37 35.22
CA LEU A 252 26.18 7.76 35.06
C LEU A 252 24.86 8.03 35.77
N VAL A 253 23.88 7.14 35.64
CA VAL A 253 22.55 7.25 36.27
C VAL A 253 22.65 7.19 37.80
N GLU A 254 23.58 6.41 38.35
CA GLU A 254 23.90 6.42 39.80
C GLU A 254 24.33 7.80 40.31
N LYS A 255 25.12 8.56 39.52
CA LYS A 255 25.58 9.92 39.86
C LYS A 255 24.50 11.01 39.65
N ILE A 256 23.44 10.76 38.86
CA ILE A 256 22.41 11.77 38.54
C ILE A 256 21.22 11.68 39.52
N SER A 257 20.74 12.83 40.02
CA SER A 257 19.52 12.88 40.84
C SER A 257 18.25 12.54 40.01
N PRO A 258 17.22 11.90 40.58
CA PRO A 258 15.98 11.61 39.86
C PRO A 258 15.32 12.86 39.23
N ILE A 259 15.36 14.00 39.92
CA ILE A 259 14.81 15.28 39.44
C ILE A 259 15.63 15.82 38.26
N SER A 260 16.96 15.63 38.27
CA SER A 260 17.83 16.03 37.16
C SER A 260 17.54 15.21 35.91
N LEU A 261 17.32 13.89 36.03
CA LEU A 261 16.99 13.01 34.88
C LEU A 261 15.72 13.48 34.14
N LEU A 262 14.70 13.93 34.87
CA LEU A 262 13.46 14.41 34.28
C LEU A 262 13.63 15.75 33.53
N LYS A 263 14.62 16.56 33.92
CA LYS A 263 14.95 17.85 33.31
C LYS A 263 15.96 17.75 32.15
N MET A 264 16.55 16.58 31.92
CA MET A 264 17.46 16.34 30.80
C MET A 264 16.64 16.17 29.52
N LEU A 265 16.38 17.27 28.81
CA LEU A 265 15.58 17.32 27.58
C LEU A 265 16.45 17.71 26.38
N THR A 266 16.29 17.03 25.25
CA THR A 266 16.92 17.46 23.98
C THR A 266 16.32 18.77 23.47
N SER A 267 17.10 19.56 22.72
CA SER A 267 16.68 20.91 22.32
C SER A 267 15.63 20.95 21.19
N SER A 268 15.54 19.92 20.34
CA SER A 268 14.58 19.88 19.24
C SER A 268 13.26 19.19 19.63
N GLU A 269 13.35 17.96 20.15
CA GLU A 269 12.17 17.11 20.40
C GLU A 269 11.72 17.08 21.88
N LYS A 270 12.47 17.71 22.80
CA LYS A 270 12.30 17.54 24.26
C LYS A 270 12.39 16.08 24.74
N TYR A 271 13.12 15.22 24.04
CA TYR A 271 13.31 13.84 24.48
C TYR A 271 14.07 13.77 25.79
N THR A 272 13.55 12.97 26.73
CA THR A 272 14.28 12.49 27.92
C THR A 272 15.20 11.32 27.55
N PRO A 273 16.12 10.89 28.44
CA PRO A 273 16.90 9.66 28.23
C PRO A 273 16.02 8.43 27.98
N LEU A 274 14.83 8.38 28.58
CA LEU A 274 13.90 7.27 28.38
C LEU A 274 13.23 7.28 26.99
N HIS A 275 12.95 8.47 26.43
CA HIS A 275 12.52 8.58 25.03
C HIS A 275 13.60 8.06 24.08
N ILE A 276 14.87 8.42 24.27
CA ILE A 276 15.96 7.88 23.44
C ILE A 276 16.05 6.36 23.59
N ALA A 277 15.96 5.83 24.82
CA ALA A 277 15.98 4.39 25.06
C ALA A 277 14.84 3.65 24.35
N ALA A 278 13.64 4.24 24.33
CA ALA A 278 12.48 3.73 23.61
C ALA A 278 12.65 3.81 22.08
N VAL A 279 13.13 4.94 21.55
CA VAL A 279 13.36 5.17 20.11
C VAL A 279 14.39 4.20 19.52
N VAL A 280 15.42 3.80 20.28
CA VAL A 280 16.47 2.87 19.80
C VAL A 280 16.28 1.41 20.26
N GLY A 281 15.25 1.13 21.06
CA GLY A 281 14.96 -0.22 21.57
C GLY A 281 15.95 -0.74 22.61
N ASN A 282 16.56 0.14 23.41
CA ASN A 282 17.51 -0.25 24.45
C ASN A 282 16.79 -0.64 25.75
N THR A 283 16.16 -1.81 25.76
CA THR A 283 15.37 -2.32 26.91
C THR A 283 16.14 -2.31 28.23
N ALA A 284 17.43 -2.66 28.22
CA ALA A 284 18.26 -2.61 29.42
C ALA A 284 18.43 -1.19 29.97
N ALA A 285 18.61 -0.18 29.10
CA ALA A 285 18.63 1.21 29.54
C ALA A 285 17.26 1.69 30.02
N VAL A 286 16.17 1.21 29.42
CA VAL A 286 14.80 1.45 29.91
C VAL A 286 14.63 0.92 31.34
N GLU A 287 15.04 -0.32 31.62
CA GLU A 287 15.01 -0.91 32.97
C GLU A 287 15.77 -0.05 33.99
N ILE A 288 17.01 0.34 33.70
CA ILE A 288 17.84 1.17 34.59
C ILE A 288 17.19 2.54 34.86
N LEU A 289 16.71 3.21 33.81
CA LEU A 289 16.13 4.54 33.91
C LEU A 289 14.80 4.55 34.67
N VAL A 290 13.92 3.57 34.41
CA VAL A 290 12.63 3.41 35.12
C VAL A 290 12.86 3.08 36.59
N ASN A 291 13.81 2.18 36.90
CA ASN A 291 14.18 1.87 38.29
C ASN A 291 14.74 3.07 39.05
N ARG A 292 15.42 4.01 38.36
CA ARG A 292 15.95 5.23 38.99
C ARG A 292 14.90 6.33 39.15
N ASN A 293 14.00 6.50 38.18
CA ASN A 293 12.90 7.46 38.26
C ASN A 293 11.69 7.00 37.42
N PRO A 294 10.66 6.40 38.06
CA PRO A 294 9.44 5.97 37.38
C PRO A 294 8.69 7.10 36.66
N MET A 295 8.81 8.36 37.11
CA MET A 295 8.15 9.51 36.49
C MET A 295 8.62 9.78 35.05
N LEU A 296 9.75 9.19 34.62
CA LEU A 296 10.18 9.24 33.22
C LEU A 296 9.19 8.54 32.27
N LEU A 297 8.39 7.58 32.74
CA LEU A 297 7.34 6.91 31.97
C LEU A 297 6.26 7.87 31.47
N TYR A 298 6.02 8.94 32.25
CA TYR A 298 4.95 9.92 32.05
C TYR A 298 5.47 11.27 31.53
N ALA A 299 6.75 11.34 31.14
CA ALA A 299 7.29 12.51 30.49
C ALA A 299 6.75 12.63 29.06
N GLU A 300 6.25 13.81 28.70
CA GLU A 300 5.79 14.12 27.34
C GLU A 300 6.91 14.78 26.53
N ASP A 301 7.04 14.38 25.26
CA ASP A 301 7.90 15.07 24.28
C ASP A 301 7.16 16.23 23.56
N ILE A 302 7.77 16.80 22.50
CA ILE A 302 7.19 17.94 21.78
C ILE A 302 5.85 17.62 21.07
N ASP A 303 5.59 16.37 20.71
CA ASP A 303 4.31 15.92 20.14
C ASP A 303 3.28 15.56 21.22
N GLY A 304 3.65 15.70 22.51
CA GLY A 304 2.86 15.23 23.65
C GLY A 304 2.95 13.71 23.86
N LEU A 305 3.87 13.00 23.19
CA LEU A 305 3.94 11.55 23.24
C LEU A 305 4.82 11.06 24.39
N LEU A 306 4.37 9.99 25.05
CA LEU A 306 5.12 9.26 26.08
C LEU A 306 6.14 8.26 25.47
N PRO A 307 7.18 7.82 26.22
CA PRO A 307 8.17 6.84 25.75
C PRO A 307 7.57 5.52 25.25
N ILE A 308 6.46 5.05 25.83
CA ILE A 308 5.74 3.84 25.37
C ILE A 308 5.26 3.97 23.91
N HIS A 309 4.80 5.16 23.50
CA HIS A 309 4.43 5.43 22.11
C HIS A 309 5.65 5.40 21.19
N ARG A 310 6.78 6.00 21.61
CA ARG A 310 8.00 6.01 20.80
C ARG A 310 8.61 4.62 20.61
N ALA A 311 8.55 3.74 21.61
CA ALA A 311 8.96 2.34 21.47
C ALA A 311 8.10 1.61 20.40
N LEU A 312 6.79 1.86 20.40
CA LEU A 312 5.85 1.25 19.47
C LEU A 312 6.00 1.79 18.04
N ILE A 313 6.10 3.11 17.88
CA ILE A 313 6.29 3.78 16.58
C ILE A 313 7.60 3.32 15.91
N ASN A 314 8.67 3.13 16.69
CA ASN A 314 9.95 2.61 16.20
C ASN A 314 10.00 1.07 16.14
N SER A 315 8.86 0.38 16.28
CA SER A 315 8.72 -1.09 16.14
C SER A 315 9.54 -1.93 17.14
N HIS A 316 9.91 -1.37 18.29
CA HIS A 316 10.70 -2.04 19.33
C HIS A 316 9.81 -2.85 20.29
N ARG A 317 9.29 -3.98 19.79
CA ARG A 317 8.30 -4.83 20.49
C ARG A 317 8.66 -5.19 21.93
N GLU A 318 9.90 -5.61 22.19
CA GLU A 318 10.34 -6.03 23.54
C GLU A 318 10.32 -4.85 24.51
N THR A 319 10.86 -3.70 24.10
CA THR A 319 10.86 -2.46 24.87
C THR A 319 9.45 -1.92 25.09
N PHE A 320 8.58 -2.01 24.07
CA PHE A 320 7.16 -1.64 24.18
C PHE A 320 6.42 -2.51 25.19
N LEU A 321 6.58 -3.85 25.14
CA LEU A 321 5.92 -4.77 26.08
C LEU A 321 6.41 -4.57 27.52
N TYR A 322 7.70 -4.32 27.73
CA TYR A 322 8.22 -3.93 29.05
C TYR A 322 7.58 -2.61 29.54
N LEU A 323 7.58 -1.57 28.70
CA LEU A 323 6.99 -0.27 29.05
C LEU A 323 5.49 -0.39 29.35
N LEU A 324 4.75 -1.25 28.64
CA LEU A 324 3.34 -1.53 28.89
C LEU A 324 3.07 -2.20 30.24
N ASP A 325 3.97 -3.09 30.68
CA ASP A 325 3.87 -3.80 31.97
C ASP A 325 4.16 -2.87 33.17
N VAL A 326 5.15 -1.98 33.04
CA VAL A 326 5.56 -1.07 34.12
C VAL A 326 4.77 0.25 34.20
N THR A 327 4.07 0.65 33.12
CA THR A 327 3.25 1.87 33.11
C THR A 327 1.90 1.62 33.76
N LYS A 328 1.60 2.34 34.85
CA LYS A 328 0.28 2.34 35.51
C LYS A 328 -0.68 3.31 34.85
N GLY A 329 -1.98 2.98 34.82
CA GLY A 329 -3.01 3.82 34.21
C GLY A 329 -3.52 4.99 35.05
N ASP A 330 -3.36 4.90 36.38
CA ASP A 330 -3.95 5.84 37.35
C ASP A 330 -3.06 7.07 37.66
N GLU A 331 -1.83 7.12 37.13
CA GLU A 331 -0.91 8.25 37.30
C GLU A 331 -1.08 9.27 36.15
N PHE A 332 -0.88 10.56 36.43
CA PHE A 332 -1.09 11.66 35.47
C PHE A 332 0.23 12.11 34.82
N PRO A 333 0.28 12.37 33.49
CA PRO A 333 -0.76 12.15 32.49
C PRO A 333 -1.13 10.68 32.27
N SER A 334 -2.43 10.38 32.17
CA SER A 334 -2.91 9.01 32.02
C SER A 334 -2.54 8.45 30.64
N ALA A 335 -1.64 7.47 30.62
CA ALA A 335 -1.13 6.85 29.40
C ALA A 335 -2.19 6.04 28.62
N PHE A 336 -3.31 5.68 29.25
CA PHE A 336 -4.32 4.76 28.71
C PHE A 336 -5.73 5.36 28.61
N THR A 337 -5.89 6.67 28.81
CA THR A 337 -7.18 7.37 28.63
C THR A 337 -7.02 8.59 27.71
N GLY A 338 -8.13 9.17 27.26
CA GLY A 338 -8.14 10.35 26.40
C GLY A 338 -7.36 10.19 25.08
N ASN A 339 -6.80 11.28 24.57
CA ASN A 339 -6.07 11.28 23.29
C ASN A 339 -4.81 10.38 23.31
N MET A 340 -4.14 10.24 24.46
CA MET A 340 -2.97 9.36 24.61
C MET A 340 -3.36 7.90 24.47
N GLY A 341 -4.35 7.44 25.24
CA GLY A 341 -4.82 6.06 25.16
C GLY A 341 -5.33 5.67 23.76
N VAL A 342 -6.02 6.58 23.05
CA VAL A 342 -6.44 6.34 21.66
C VAL A 342 -5.25 6.27 20.71
N THR A 343 -4.29 7.18 20.85
CA THR A 343 -3.06 7.18 20.03
C THR A 343 -2.25 5.91 20.24
N LEU A 344 -2.15 5.43 21.49
CA LEU A 344 -1.56 4.14 21.81
C LEU A 344 -2.31 2.99 21.12
N LEU A 345 -3.62 2.89 21.33
CA LEU A 345 -4.45 1.83 20.78
C LEU A 345 -4.38 1.77 19.24
N SER A 346 -4.51 2.91 18.56
CA SER A 346 -4.39 2.98 17.10
C SER A 346 -2.98 2.57 16.62
N ASN A 347 -1.92 2.97 17.31
CA ASN A 347 -0.55 2.51 17.00
C ASN A 347 -0.36 1.00 17.26
N VAL A 348 -1.01 0.43 18.28
CA VAL A 348 -0.98 -1.03 18.58
C VAL A 348 -1.69 -1.81 17.47
N ILE A 349 -2.80 -1.29 16.94
CA ILE A 349 -3.49 -1.81 15.76
C ILE A 349 -2.59 -1.71 14.52
N PHE A 350 -1.93 -0.56 14.30
CA PHE A 350 -1.00 -0.41 13.18
C PHE A 350 0.20 -1.37 13.25
N ALA A 351 0.71 -1.66 14.44
CA ALA A 351 1.75 -2.67 14.68
C ALA A 351 1.27 -4.12 14.54
N GLY A 352 -0.04 -4.37 14.43
CA GLY A 352 -0.64 -5.70 14.32
C GLY A 352 -0.67 -6.48 15.63
N TYR A 353 -0.56 -5.81 16.78
CA TYR A 353 -0.55 -6.43 18.11
C TYR A 353 -1.98 -6.55 18.66
N PHE A 354 -2.83 -7.28 17.92
CA PHE A 354 -4.27 -7.37 18.20
C PHE A 354 -4.60 -8.03 19.55
N ASP A 355 -3.71 -8.88 20.09
CA ASP A 355 -3.81 -9.39 21.46
C ASP A 355 -3.77 -8.25 22.50
N THR A 356 -2.83 -7.33 22.31
CA THR A 356 -2.59 -6.18 23.17
C THR A 356 -3.69 -5.13 22.98
N ALA A 357 -4.16 -4.91 21.74
CA ALA A 357 -5.28 -4.01 21.47
C ALA A 357 -6.60 -4.51 22.08
N LEU A 358 -6.87 -5.82 22.03
CA LEU A 358 -8.03 -6.43 22.70
C LEU A 358 -7.98 -6.22 24.21
N ASP A 359 -6.83 -6.46 24.83
CA ASP A 359 -6.62 -6.25 26.26
C ASP A 359 -6.79 -4.77 26.67
N LEU A 360 -6.18 -3.84 25.91
CA LEU A 360 -6.37 -2.40 26.12
C LEU A 360 -7.83 -1.95 26.00
N CYS A 361 -8.55 -2.37 24.95
CA CYS A 361 -9.98 -2.06 24.81
C CYS A 361 -10.83 -2.67 25.92
N THR A 362 -10.48 -3.87 26.40
CA THR A 362 -11.21 -4.53 27.50
C THR A 362 -10.98 -3.82 28.84
N ARG A 363 -9.78 -3.29 29.07
CA ARG A 363 -9.43 -2.52 30.28
C ARG A 363 -9.93 -1.07 30.23
N TYR A 364 -9.95 -0.45 29.05
CA TYR A 364 -10.33 0.95 28.84
C TYR A 364 -11.33 1.09 27.66
N PRO A 365 -12.62 0.74 27.85
CA PRO A 365 -13.61 0.72 26.77
C PRO A 365 -13.85 2.07 26.08
N GLU A 366 -13.68 3.17 26.83
CA GLU A 366 -13.80 4.55 26.34
C GLU A 366 -12.83 4.87 25.17
N LEU A 367 -11.75 4.11 25.00
CA LEU A 367 -10.82 4.27 23.88
C LEU A 367 -11.42 3.92 22.52
N ALA A 368 -12.44 3.04 22.48
CA ALA A 368 -13.16 2.74 21.24
C ALA A 368 -13.94 3.95 20.70
N THR A 369 -14.26 4.91 21.58
CA THR A 369 -15.24 5.98 21.34
C THR A 369 -14.66 7.38 21.46
N THR A 370 -13.51 7.53 22.11
CA THR A 370 -12.85 8.83 22.24
C THR A 370 -12.36 9.32 20.88
N LYS A 371 -12.74 10.55 20.49
CA LYS A 371 -12.29 11.15 19.22
C LYS A 371 -10.80 11.52 19.35
N PRO A 372 -9.91 11.00 18.48
CA PRO A 372 -8.51 11.39 18.46
C PRO A 372 -8.31 12.82 17.92
N SER A 373 -7.12 13.37 18.18
CA SER A 373 -6.59 14.55 17.49
C SER A 373 -6.52 14.34 15.97
N ASP A 374 -6.64 15.40 15.17
CA ASP A 374 -6.82 15.33 13.71
C ASP A 374 -5.71 14.61 12.93
N ASN A 375 -4.53 14.38 13.54
CA ASN A 375 -3.40 13.66 12.94
C ASN A 375 -3.38 12.14 13.24
N VAL A 376 -4.33 11.62 14.03
CA VAL A 376 -4.35 10.23 14.52
C VAL A 376 -5.66 9.57 14.11
N ASP A 377 -5.58 8.38 13.51
CA ASP A 377 -6.77 7.58 13.18
C ASP A 377 -7.49 7.10 14.44
N ALA A 378 -8.82 7.07 14.40
CA ALA A 378 -9.61 6.35 15.41
C ALA A 378 -9.38 4.83 15.28
N PRO A 379 -9.56 4.02 16.34
CA PRO A 379 -9.22 2.59 16.31
C PRO A 379 -9.93 1.82 15.19
N LEU A 380 -11.20 2.15 14.91
CA LEU A 380 -11.98 1.53 13.83
C LEU A 380 -11.50 1.96 12.43
N MET A 381 -10.93 3.17 12.28
CA MET A 381 -10.27 3.62 11.04
C MET A 381 -8.92 2.90 10.85
N ALA A 382 -8.11 2.80 11.91
CA ALA A 382 -6.82 2.14 11.87
C ALA A 382 -6.94 0.68 11.40
N ILE A 383 -7.94 -0.06 11.92
CA ILE A 383 -8.18 -1.45 11.51
C ILE A 383 -8.82 -1.57 10.10
N ALA A 384 -9.62 -0.60 9.66
CA ALA A 384 -10.14 -0.54 8.29
C ALA A 384 -9.04 -0.39 7.22
N ARG A 385 -7.93 0.28 7.56
CA ARG A 385 -6.72 0.37 6.73
C ARG A 385 -5.85 -0.89 6.74
N LYS A 386 -6.13 -1.85 7.63
CA LYS A 386 -5.38 -3.11 7.80
C LYS A 386 -6.06 -4.31 7.15
N ALA A 387 -6.53 -4.17 5.91
CA ALA A 387 -7.19 -5.26 5.18
C ALA A 387 -6.33 -6.55 5.06
N ASP A 388 -5.01 -6.42 4.99
CA ASP A 388 -4.08 -7.57 4.93
C ASP A 388 -4.01 -8.38 6.23
N ASP A 389 -4.40 -7.80 7.38
CA ASP A 389 -4.49 -8.51 8.68
C ASP A 389 -5.81 -9.33 8.82
N PHE A 390 -6.56 -9.48 7.72
CA PHE A 390 -7.80 -10.27 7.61
C PHE A 390 -7.71 -11.35 6.52
N GLU A 391 -8.54 -12.40 6.62
CA GLU A 391 -8.56 -13.48 5.63
C GLU A 391 -9.00 -13.01 4.25
N SER A 392 -9.88 -12.00 4.17
CA SER A 392 -10.35 -11.45 2.91
C SER A 392 -9.31 -10.63 2.12
N GLY A 393 -8.39 -9.95 2.80
CA GLY A 393 -7.28 -9.23 2.15
C GLY A 393 -6.07 -10.14 1.89
N CYS A 394 -5.80 -11.09 2.80
CA CYS A 394 -4.68 -12.01 2.70
C CYS A 394 -4.71 -12.89 1.45
N ARG A 395 -3.57 -12.96 0.76
CA ARG A 395 -3.45 -13.73 -0.49
C ARG A 395 -2.72 -15.03 -0.30
N LEU A 396 -3.52 -16.07 -0.15
CA LEU A 396 -3.05 -17.43 0.00
C LEU A 396 -3.09 -18.14 -1.34
N ASN A 397 -1.94 -18.59 -1.81
CA ASN A 397 -1.83 -19.50 -2.95
C ASN A 397 -2.61 -20.80 -2.63
N PHE A 398 -2.94 -21.59 -3.66
CA PHE A 398 -3.78 -22.78 -3.52
C PHE A 398 -3.38 -23.71 -2.34
N ILE A 399 -2.06 -23.96 -2.18
CA ILE A 399 -1.53 -24.79 -1.09
C ILE A 399 -1.68 -24.10 0.27
N ASP A 400 -1.40 -22.80 0.37
CA ASP A 400 -1.50 -22.05 1.63
C ASP A 400 -2.95 -21.94 2.11
N ARG A 401 -3.90 -21.77 1.18
CA ARG A 401 -5.34 -21.77 1.47
C ARG A 401 -5.81 -23.12 2.03
N LEU A 402 -5.26 -24.23 1.52
CA LEU A 402 -5.51 -25.57 2.08
C LEU A 402 -4.93 -25.71 3.50
N ILE A 403 -3.67 -25.30 3.71
CA ILE A 403 -3.04 -25.34 5.04
C ILE A 403 -3.84 -24.48 6.03
N TYR A 404 -4.17 -23.25 5.66
CA TYR A 404 -4.93 -22.31 6.49
C TYR A 404 -6.29 -22.88 6.90
N LYS A 405 -7.01 -23.54 5.99
CA LYS A 405 -8.29 -24.18 6.29
C LYS A 405 -8.18 -25.23 7.39
N TYR A 406 -7.15 -26.08 7.35
CA TYR A 406 -7.02 -27.25 8.23
C TYR A 406 -6.13 -27.06 9.46
N VAL A 407 -5.28 -26.02 9.51
CA VAL A 407 -4.39 -25.77 10.66
C VAL A 407 -5.20 -25.30 11.89
N PRO A 408 -4.97 -25.87 13.09
CA PRO A 408 -5.69 -25.50 14.31
C PRO A 408 -5.23 -24.15 14.87
N LEU A 409 -6.16 -23.39 15.48
CA LEU A 409 -5.91 -22.04 16.00
C LEU A 409 -4.92 -21.99 17.17
N LYS A 410 -4.98 -22.95 18.10
CA LYS A 410 -4.01 -23.11 19.18
C LYS A 410 -3.51 -24.55 19.20
N TRP A 411 -2.21 -24.74 19.42
CA TRP A 411 -1.61 -26.05 19.70
C TRP A 411 -1.78 -26.48 21.17
N GLU A 412 -2.25 -25.58 22.02
CA GLU A 412 -2.42 -25.77 23.46
C GLU A 412 -3.91 -25.77 23.81
N ASN A 413 -4.43 -26.97 24.08
CA ASN A 413 -5.65 -27.21 24.83
C ASN A 413 -5.71 -28.71 25.19
N LEU A 414 -5.01 -29.11 26.26
CA LEU A 414 -5.09 -30.47 26.80
C LEU A 414 -4.98 -30.57 28.33
N ASP A 415 -4.48 -29.55 29.04
CA ASP A 415 -4.24 -29.64 30.50
C ASP A 415 -5.32 -28.99 31.40
N SER A 416 -6.20 -28.14 30.89
CA SER A 416 -7.16 -27.38 31.72
C SER A 416 -8.46 -28.12 32.09
N ASN A 417 -8.94 -29.07 31.27
CA ASN A 417 -10.24 -29.73 31.46
C ASN A 417 -10.13 -31.15 32.06
N ARG A 418 -9.61 -31.24 33.30
CA ARG A 418 -9.64 -32.49 34.09
C ARG A 418 -10.79 -32.58 35.11
N LYS A 419 -11.74 -31.63 35.07
CA LYS A 419 -12.94 -31.61 35.93
C LYS A 419 -14.18 -31.15 35.16
N HIS A 420 -14.83 -32.07 34.46
CA HIS A 420 -16.28 -32.34 34.46
C HIS A 420 -16.60 -33.38 33.37
N GLY A 421 -17.20 -34.50 33.75
CA GLY A 421 -17.36 -35.64 32.84
C GLY A 421 -18.71 -35.70 32.13
N LYS A 422 -18.69 -35.88 30.80
CA LYS A 422 -19.55 -36.84 30.08
C LYS A 422 -18.95 -37.15 28.71
N MET A 423 -19.26 -38.34 28.18
CA MET A 423 -18.39 -39.08 27.28
C MET A 423 -18.81 -39.01 25.81
N ASN A 424 -17.96 -38.43 24.95
CA ASN A 424 -18.05 -38.51 23.48
C ASN A 424 -16.75 -39.12 22.94
N PHE A 425 -16.71 -40.45 22.79
CA PHE A 425 -15.45 -41.21 22.75
C PHE A 425 -14.77 -41.33 21.37
N HIS A 426 -15.41 -40.93 20.26
CA HIS A 426 -14.83 -41.10 18.91
C HIS A 426 -14.35 -39.81 18.22
N THR A 427 -14.91 -38.64 18.54
CA THR A 427 -14.49 -37.37 17.91
C THR A 427 -13.24 -36.77 18.54
N SER A 428 -12.97 -37.05 19.82
CA SER A 428 -11.83 -36.46 20.54
C SER A 428 -10.48 -37.00 20.06
N ASP A 429 -10.40 -38.28 19.69
CA ASP A 429 -9.09 -38.91 19.45
C ASP A 429 -8.56 -38.64 18.04
N LEU A 430 -9.43 -38.51 17.02
CA LEU A 430 -9.03 -37.98 15.71
C LEU A 430 -8.57 -36.52 15.80
N GLN A 431 -9.17 -35.71 16.67
CA GLN A 431 -8.74 -34.33 16.89
C GLN A 431 -7.38 -34.26 17.61
N LYS A 432 -7.13 -35.12 18.61
CA LYS A 432 -5.83 -35.22 19.27
C LYS A 432 -4.72 -35.69 18.31
N THR A 433 -4.95 -36.74 17.53
CA THR A 433 -3.92 -37.26 16.61
C THR A 433 -3.60 -36.26 15.51
N SER A 434 -4.60 -35.58 14.93
CA SER A 434 -4.36 -34.50 13.97
C SER A 434 -3.65 -33.28 14.58
N LEU A 435 -3.93 -32.89 15.82
CA LEU A 435 -3.17 -31.87 16.55
C LEU A 435 -1.69 -32.23 16.71
N VAL A 436 -1.39 -33.49 17.08
CA VAL A 436 0.00 -33.98 17.18
C VAL A 436 0.69 -33.95 15.81
N ILE A 437 0.02 -34.41 14.74
CA ILE A 437 0.54 -34.37 13.37
C ILE A 437 0.87 -32.93 12.96
N TRP A 438 -0.04 -31.97 13.18
CA TRP A 438 0.21 -30.55 12.88
C TRP A 438 1.36 -29.95 13.70
N LYS A 439 1.54 -30.38 14.97
CA LYS A 439 2.67 -29.94 15.82
C LYS A 439 4.02 -30.45 15.31
N TYR A 440 4.09 -31.69 14.80
CA TYR A 440 5.29 -32.21 14.14
C TYR A 440 5.53 -31.57 12.77
N LEU A 441 4.50 -31.45 11.93
CA LEU A 441 4.61 -30.79 10.62
C LEU A 441 5.04 -29.32 10.75
N GLY A 442 4.55 -28.59 11.76
CA GLY A 442 4.99 -27.23 12.04
C GLY A 442 6.48 -27.12 12.39
N LYS A 443 7.04 -28.09 13.12
CA LYS A 443 8.50 -28.13 13.41
C LYS A 443 9.35 -28.40 12.16
N ILE A 444 8.83 -29.19 11.21
CA ILE A 444 9.54 -29.56 9.98
C ILE A 444 9.39 -28.48 8.90
N VAL A 445 8.22 -27.83 8.83
CA VAL A 445 7.84 -26.91 7.76
C VAL A 445 7.47 -25.53 8.35
N PRO A 446 8.41 -24.57 8.41
CA PRO A 446 8.17 -23.24 8.98
C PRO A 446 6.95 -22.51 8.40
N ARG A 447 6.65 -22.73 7.10
CA ARG A 447 5.49 -22.18 6.39
C ARG A 447 4.15 -22.49 7.09
N ILE A 448 4.00 -23.68 7.67
CA ILE A 448 2.79 -24.06 8.43
C ILE A 448 2.66 -23.20 9.69
N THR A 449 3.76 -22.96 10.41
CA THR A 449 3.77 -22.14 11.63
C THR A 449 3.47 -20.67 11.33
N HIS A 450 3.93 -20.17 10.19
CA HIS A 450 3.64 -18.81 9.73
C HIS A 450 2.14 -18.65 9.40
N ILE A 451 1.57 -19.57 8.62
CA ILE A 451 0.14 -19.59 8.29
C ILE A 451 -0.73 -19.71 9.55
N GLN A 452 -0.30 -20.49 10.55
CA GLN A 452 -1.01 -20.55 11.83
C GLN A 452 -0.99 -19.22 12.57
N LYS A 453 0.18 -18.57 12.72
CA LYS A 453 0.30 -17.26 13.39
C LYS A 453 -0.57 -16.22 12.72
N MET A 454 -0.53 -16.15 11.39
CA MET A 454 -1.39 -15.31 10.56
C MET A 454 -2.88 -15.60 10.81
N LYS A 455 -3.29 -16.89 10.87
CA LYS A 455 -4.66 -17.27 11.22
C LYS A 455 -5.08 -16.81 12.62
N VAL A 456 -4.19 -16.85 13.61
CA VAL A 456 -4.46 -16.32 14.96
C VAL A 456 -4.66 -14.81 14.91
N VAL A 457 -3.78 -14.08 14.21
CA VAL A 457 -3.88 -12.63 13.98
C VAL A 457 -5.23 -12.26 13.37
N HIS A 458 -5.68 -12.95 12.30
CA HIS A 458 -6.99 -12.70 11.68
C HIS A 458 -8.15 -12.86 12.68
N HIS A 459 -8.10 -13.89 13.54
CA HIS A 459 -9.16 -14.12 14.53
C HIS A 459 -9.17 -13.07 15.63
N GLN A 460 -8.00 -12.55 16.01
CA GLN A 460 -7.86 -11.45 16.97
C GLN A 460 -8.32 -10.12 16.37
N ALA A 461 -7.98 -9.83 15.10
CA ALA A 461 -8.45 -8.65 14.38
C ALA A 461 -9.99 -8.62 14.28
N VAL A 462 -10.63 -9.72 13.88
CA VAL A 462 -12.11 -9.83 13.83
C VAL A 462 -12.73 -9.67 15.22
N ALA A 463 -12.12 -10.23 16.27
CA ALA A 463 -12.60 -10.05 17.64
C ALA A 463 -12.49 -8.58 18.09
N LEU A 464 -11.44 -7.87 17.68
CA LEU A 464 -11.24 -6.46 18.01
C LEU A 464 -12.26 -5.56 17.30
N VAL A 465 -12.54 -5.79 16.01
CA VAL A 465 -13.61 -5.06 15.29
C VAL A 465 -14.93 -5.21 16.03
N LYS A 466 -15.28 -6.43 16.45
CA LYS A 466 -16.52 -6.70 17.20
C LYS A 466 -16.59 -5.93 18.52
N LEU A 467 -15.51 -5.94 19.29
CA LEU A 467 -15.43 -5.21 20.56
C LEU A 467 -15.57 -3.69 20.32
N LEU A 468 -14.84 -3.13 19.35
CA LEU A 468 -14.94 -1.71 19.00
C LEU A 468 -16.37 -1.33 18.58
N CYS A 469 -17.01 -2.14 17.72
CA CYS A 469 -18.40 -1.89 17.29
C CYS A 469 -19.40 -2.02 18.46
N GLN A 470 -19.18 -2.94 19.40
CA GLN A 470 -20.00 -3.09 20.60
C GLN A 470 -19.94 -1.84 21.49
N GLU A 471 -18.74 -1.36 21.81
CA GLU A 471 -18.57 -0.15 22.64
C GLU A 471 -19.13 1.11 21.96
N ILE A 472 -18.91 1.28 20.65
CA ILE A 472 -19.52 2.39 19.88
C ILE A 472 -21.05 2.27 19.86
N SER A 473 -21.62 1.05 19.83
CA SER A 473 -23.08 0.86 19.87
C SER A 473 -23.69 1.12 21.25
N ALA A 474 -22.91 0.98 22.33
CA ALA A 474 -23.36 1.25 23.70
C ALA A 474 -23.54 2.76 23.97
N LEU A 475 -22.82 3.63 23.26
CA LEU A 475 -23.08 5.07 23.26
C LEU A 475 -24.38 5.37 22.50
N ASN A 476 -25.48 5.59 23.24
CA ASN A 476 -26.77 6.02 22.68
C ASN A 476 -26.78 7.50 22.24
N LEU A 477 -25.85 7.92 21.37
CA LEU A 477 -25.79 9.27 20.81
C LEU A 477 -26.35 9.30 19.39
N GLN A 478 -27.10 10.36 19.07
CA GLN A 478 -27.62 10.64 17.71
C GLN A 478 -26.50 10.93 16.68
N SER A 479 -25.22 10.95 17.09
CA SER A 479 -24.06 11.36 16.29
C SER A 479 -23.01 10.24 16.10
N ASN A 480 -23.36 8.97 16.38
CA ASN A 480 -22.41 7.84 16.26
C ASN A 480 -21.79 7.67 14.87
N SER A 481 -22.40 8.23 13.82
CA SER A 481 -21.93 8.16 12.44
C SER A 481 -20.47 8.60 12.26
N ILE A 482 -19.98 9.55 13.06
CA ILE A 482 -18.60 10.02 13.02
C ILE A 482 -17.60 8.87 13.23
N HIS A 483 -17.95 7.87 14.05
CA HIS A 483 -17.07 6.76 14.40
C HIS A 483 -17.01 5.65 13.36
N TYR A 484 -18.03 5.49 12.50
CA TYR A 484 -18.13 4.33 11.59
C TYR A 484 -18.36 4.67 10.11
N ALA A 485 -18.79 5.90 9.76
CA ALA A 485 -19.05 6.30 8.36
C ALA A 485 -17.77 6.30 7.50
N ASN A 486 -16.69 6.92 7.97
CA ASN A 486 -15.43 6.92 7.23
C ASN A 486 -14.74 5.53 7.27
N PRO A 487 -14.71 4.79 8.41
CA PRO A 487 -14.14 3.44 8.43
C PRO A 487 -14.81 2.42 7.50
N ILE A 488 -16.14 2.42 7.31
CA ILE A 488 -16.77 1.46 6.39
C ILE A 488 -16.40 1.76 4.92
N ILE A 489 -16.28 3.05 4.56
CA ILE A 489 -15.81 3.50 3.24
C ILE A 489 -14.36 3.04 3.01
N GLU A 490 -13.48 3.29 3.96
CA GLU A 490 -12.07 2.89 3.90
C GLU A 490 -11.91 1.36 3.82
N ALA A 491 -12.65 0.61 4.65
CA ALA A 491 -12.66 -0.84 4.63
C ALA A 491 -13.14 -1.41 3.27
N ALA A 492 -14.14 -0.79 2.66
CA ALA A 492 -14.63 -1.18 1.34
C ALA A 492 -13.60 -0.96 0.23
N SER A 493 -12.92 0.19 0.25
CA SER A 493 -11.87 0.55 -0.70
C SER A 493 -10.61 -0.33 -0.56
N ASN A 494 -10.26 -0.76 0.65
CA ASN A 494 -9.12 -1.65 0.86
C ASN A 494 -9.47 -3.14 0.64
N GLY A 495 -10.73 -3.52 0.87
CA GLY A 495 -11.23 -4.89 0.71
C GLY A 495 -11.36 -5.69 2.02
N ALA A 496 -11.39 -4.99 3.17
CA ALA A 496 -11.57 -5.57 4.50
C ALA A 496 -13.03 -5.97 4.73
N TYR A 497 -13.44 -7.11 4.14
CA TYR A 497 -14.80 -7.63 4.18
C TYR A 497 -15.34 -7.81 5.60
N GLU A 498 -14.52 -8.33 6.51
CA GLU A 498 -14.88 -8.58 7.91
C GLU A 498 -15.16 -7.27 8.65
N VAL A 499 -14.42 -6.20 8.35
CA VAL A 499 -14.66 -4.86 8.91
C VAL A 499 -15.97 -4.29 8.38
N VAL A 500 -16.20 -4.34 7.06
CA VAL A 500 -17.46 -3.89 6.44
C VAL A 500 -18.67 -4.64 7.02
N GLN A 501 -18.55 -5.97 7.18
CA GLN A 501 -19.62 -6.82 7.69
C GLN A 501 -19.98 -6.48 9.13
N GLU A 502 -19.01 -6.49 10.05
CA GLU A 502 -19.31 -6.27 11.47
C GLU A 502 -19.73 -4.80 11.75
N ILE A 503 -19.25 -3.82 10.97
CA ILE A 503 -19.78 -2.44 11.04
C ILE A 503 -21.23 -2.38 10.57
N ALA A 504 -21.57 -3.00 9.43
CA ALA A 504 -22.96 -2.98 8.93
C ALA A 504 -23.92 -3.73 9.88
N ASP A 505 -23.47 -4.81 10.50
CA ASP A 505 -24.26 -5.57 11.49
C ASP A 505 -24.50 -4.80 12.80
N ALA A 506 -23.57 -3.94 13.22
CA ALA A 506 -23.76 -3.03 14.35
C ALA A 506 -24.56 -1.76 13.96
N PHE A 507 -24.37 -1.27 12.74
CA PHE A 507 -24.92 0.00 12.25
C PHE A 507 -25.48 -0.17 10.81
N PRO A 508 -26.71 -0.68 10.63
CA PRO A 508 -27.26 -1.00 9.30
C PRO A 508 -27.32 0.19 8.34
N GLN A 509 -27.48 1.41 8.86
CA GLN A 509 -27.42 2.66 8.11
C GLN A 509 -26.05 2.93 7.47
N ALA A 510 -24.97 2.27 7.91
CA ALA A 510 -23.61 2.52 7.48
C ALA A 510 -23.38 2.25 5.98
N ILE A 511 -24.15 1.33 5.38
CA ILE A 511 -24.04 0.96 3.96
C ILE A 511 -24.41 2.12 3.00
N TRP A 512 -25.08 3.16 3.52
CA TRP A 512 -25.55 4.32 2.77
C TRP A 512 -24.63 5.55 2.89
N TYR A 513 -23.47 5.44 3.55
CA TYR A 513 -22.46 6.50 3.44
C TYR A 513 -21.71 6.41 2.11
N SER A 514 -21.32 7.58 1.62
CA SER A 514 -20.55 7.74 0.39
C SER A 514 -19.20 8.40 0.66
N ASP A 515 -18.21 8.13 -0.19
CA ASP A 515 -16.96 8.89 -0.19
C ASP A 515 -17.18 10.38 -0.53
N ILE A 516 -16.10 11.16 -0.53
CA ILE A 516 -16.09 12.58 -0.91
C ILE A 516 -16.57 12.86 -2.35
N ASN A 517 -16.66 11.84 -3.20
CA ASN A 517 -17.10 11.92 -4.60
C ASN A 517 -18.54 11.42 -4.80
N GLY A 518 -19.21 10.95 -3.75
CA GLY A 518 -20.56 10.38 -3.82
C GLY A 518 -20.62 8.87 -4.13
N HIS A 519 -19.51 8.14 -4.05
CA HIS A 519 -19.48 6.69 -4.26
C HIS A 519 -19.89 5.92 -3.00
N PHE A 520 -20.94 5.10 -3.13
CA PHE A 520 -21.38 4.16 -2.09
C PHE A 520 -20.55 2.86 -2.08
N LEU A 521 -20.74 2.04 -1.05
CA LEU A 521 -20.05 0.75 -0.80
C LEU A 521 -19.78 -0.10 -2.07
N ILE A 522 -20.79 -0.33 -2.91
CA ILE A 522 -20.66 -1.16 -4.12
C ILE A 522 -19.80 -0.48 -5.19
N GLN A 523 -19.93 0.84 -5.36
CA GLN A 523 -19.13 1.58 -6.33
C GLN A 523 -17.65 1.56 -5.93
N LEU A 524 -17.35 1.74 -4.64
CA LEU A 524 -15.99 1.62 -4.09
C LEU A 524 -15.43 0.21 -4.31
N ALA A 525 -16.20 -0.83 -4.02
CA ALA A 525 -15.78 -2.22 -4.27
C ALA A 525 -15.49 -2.50 -5.75
N ILE A 526 -16.21 -1.86 -6.67
CA ILE A 526 -15.96 -1.91 -8.13
C ILE A 526 -14.70 -1.15 -8.53
N ILE A 527 -14.56 0.10 -8.09
CA ILE A 527 -13.41 0.97 -8.40
C ILE A 527 -12.11 0.32 -7.90
N HIS A 528 -12.12 -0.24 -6.69
CA HIS A 528 -10.94 -0.81 -6.04
C HIS A 528 -10.72 -2.32 -6.27
N ARG A 529 -11.58 -2.99 -7.06
CA ARG A 529 -11.55 -4.44 -7.33
C ARG A 529 -11.54 -5.29 -6.04
N CYS A 530 -12.46 -4.98 -5.14
CA CYS A 530 -12.62 -5.68 -3.86
C CYS A 530 -13.69 -6.79 -3.97
N GLU A 531 -13.29 -7.94 -4.52
CA GLU A 531 -14.14 -9.13 -4.76
C GLU A 531 -14.94 -9.56 -3.52
N THR A 532 -14.28 -9.60 -2.37
CA THR A 532 -14.86 -10.04 -1.09
C THR A 532 -15.95 -9.09 -0.61
N VAL A 533 -15.71 -7.77 -0.69
CA VAL A 533 -16.70 -6.73 -0.35
C VAL A 533 -17.85 -6.71 -1.37
N TYR A 534 -17.57 -6.81 -2.67
CA TYR A 534 -18.62 -6.89 -3.70
C TYR A 534 -19.52 -8.13 -3.50
N ASN A 535 -18.98 -9.24 -2.98
CA ASN A 535 -19.76 -10.44 -2.68
C ASN A 535 -20.79 -10.30 -1.53
N LEU A 536 -20.77 -9.19 -0.78
CA LEU A 536 -21.86 -8.83 0.14
C LEU A 536 -23.18 -8.54 -0.61
N THR A 537 -23.12 -8.12 -1.88
CA THR A 537 -24.32 -7.81 -2.69
C THR A 537 -25.23 -9.02 -2.96
N TYR A 538 -24.68 -10.24 -2.94
CA TYR A 538 -25.47 -11.48 -2.99
C TYR A 538 -26.20 -11.79 -1.67
N GLN A 539 -25.75 -11.18 -0.57
CA GLN A 539 -26.30 -11.35 0.77
C GLN A 539 -27.29 -10.23 1.12
N MET A 540 -27.19 -9.05 0.46
CA MET A 540 -28.14 -7.93 0.54
C MET A 540 -29.58 -8.33 0.19
N SER A 541 -30.53 -7.67 0.86
CA SER A 541 -31.95 -7.71 0.47
C SER A 541 -32.20 -7.03 -0.89
N ASP A 542 -33.47 -6.93 -1.30
CA ASP A 542 -33.86 -6.33 -2.57
C ASP A 542 -33.53 -4.82 -2.66
N HIS A 543 -33.17 -4.17 -1.55
CA HIS A 543 -32.60 -2.82 -1.55
C HIS A 543 -31.35 -2.70 -2.44
N LYS A 544 -30.63 -3.79 -2.73
CA LYS A 544 -29.51 -3.79 -3.70
C LYS A 544 -29.90 -3.30 -5.10
N HIS A 545 -31.18 -3.38 -5.47
CA HIS A 545 -31.67 -2.86 -6.74
C HIS A 545 -31.56 -1.33 -6.85
N PHE A 546 -31.55 -0.59 -5.74
CA PHE A 546 -31.29 0.86 -5.71
C PHE A 546 -29.90 1.20 -6.30
N HIS A 547 -28.88 0.39 -6.02
CA HIS A 547 -27.54 0.67 -6.54
C HIS A 547 -27.46 0.61 -8.07
N LYS A 548 -28.41 -0.07 -8.75
CA LYS A 548 -28.45 -0.16 -10.22
C LYS A 548 -28.77 1.18 -10.90
N THR A 549 -29.35 2.14 -10.18
CA THR A 549 -29.67 3.48 -10.70
C THR A 549 -28.60 4.53 -10.36
N LEU A 550 -27.56 4.17 -9.60
CA LEU A 550 -26.50 5.09 -9.19
C LEU A 550 -25.61 5.51 -10.36
N LYS A 551 -25.17 6.77 -10.28
CA LYS A 551 -24.17 7.38 -11.17
C LYS A 551 -23.21 8.22 -10.34
N ASP A 552 -21.96 8.32 -10.79
CA ASP A 552 -21.00 9.30 -10.25
C ASP A 552 -21.21 10.70 -10.85
N SER A 553 -20.35 11.65 -10.49
CA SER A 553 -20.32 13.02 -11.02
C SER A 553 -20.06 13.10 -12.53
N GLU A 554 -19.45 12.08 -13.13
CA GLU A 554 -19.21 11.95 -14.58
C GLU A 554 -20.38 11.25 -15.30
N SER A 555 -21.51 10.99 -14.63
CA SER A 555 -22.64 10.20 -15.14
C SER A 555 -22.26 8.74 -15.48
N ASN A 556 -21.15 8.22 -14.94
CA ASN A 556 -20.78 6.81 -15.05
C ASN A 556 -21.70 5.97 -14.15
N ASN A 557 -22.46 5.07 -14.75
CA ASN A 557 -23.13 4.00 -14.01
C ASN A 557 -22.11 2.91 -13.56
N LEU A 558 -22.56 1.96 -12.73
CA LEU A 558 -21.72 0.86 -12.19
C LEU A 558 -20.84 0.16 -13.24
N LEU A 559 -21.34 -0.03 -14.47
CA LEU A 559 -20.60 -0.74 -15.52
C LEU A 559 -19.49 0.12 -16.15
N HIS A 560 -19.64 1.45 -16.17
CA HIS A 560 -18.54 2.36 -16.52
C HIS A 560 -17.42 2.32 -15.47
N LEU A 561 -17.77 2.23 -14.18
CA LEU A 561 -16.78 2.08 -13.09
C LEU A 561 -16.03 0.75 -13.16
N ALA A 562 -16.71 -0.33 -13.57
CA ALA A 562 -16.06 -1.59 -13.94
C ALA A 562 -15.24 -1.48 -15.24
N GLY A 563 -15.56 -0.51 -16.10
CA GLY A 563 -14.83 -0.17 -17.32
C GLY A 563 -13.51 0.57 -17.09
N LYS A 564 -13.41 1.39 -16.03
CA LYS A 564 -12.16 2.05 -15.62
C LYS A 564 -11.10 1.00 -15.22
N LEU A 565 -9.83 1.21 -15.57
CA LEU A 565 -8.73 0.28 -15.25
C LEU A 565 -8.55 0.15 -13.73
N ALA A 566 -8.25 -1.05 -13.23
CA ALA A 566 -8.01 -1.28 -11.80
C ALA A 566 -6.83 -0.45 -11.25
N PRO A 567 -6.82 -0.10 -9.94
CA PRO A 567 -5.72 0.62 -9.33
C PRO A 567 -4.37 -0.09 -9.52
N PRO A 568 -3.22 0.62 -9.60
CA PRO A 568 -1.92 0.00 -9.89
C PRO A 568 -1.52 -1.14 -8.94
N HIS A 569 -1.85 -1.02 -7.64
CA HIS A 569 -1.60 -2.06 -6.64
C HIS A 569 -2.51 -3.30 -6.80
N LYS A 570 -3.51 -3.26 -7.70
CA LYS A 570 -4.40 -4.36 -8.09
C LYS A 570 -4.19 -4.85 -9.55
N LEU A 571 -3.18 -4.35 -10.28
CA LEU A 571 -2.89 -4.78 -11.66
C LEU A 571 -1.81 -5.87 -11.81
N ASN A 572 -0.95 -6.06 -10.80
CA ASN A 572 0.17 -7.02 -10.84
C ASN A 572 -0.11 -8.27 -9.99
N LEU A 573 -1.34 -8.77 -10.01
CA LEU A 573 -1.83 -9.72 -8.99
C LEU A 573 -1.88 -11.18 -9.42
N VAL A 574 -1.78 -11.44 -10.72
CA VAL A 574 -2.01 -12.72 -11.35
C VAL A 574 -0.83 -13.01 -12.28
N SER A 575 -0.53 -14.29 -12.53
CA SER A 575 0.67 -14.73 -13.26
C SER A 575 0.66 -14.42 -14.77
N GLY A 576 0.69 -13.14 -15.14
CA GLY A 576 0.82 -12.66 -16.51
C GLY A 576 -0.31 -11.74 -16.97
N ALA A 577 0.01 -10.86 -17.93
CA ALA A 577 -0.91 -9.83 -18.41
C ALA A 577 -2.20 -10.39 -19.03
N ALA A 578 -2.16 -11.58 -19.64
CA ALA A 578 -3.34 -12.23 -20.20
C ALA A 578 -4.32 -12.71 -19.11
N LEU A 579 -3.81 -13.19 -17.97
CA LEU A 579 -4.65 -13.59 -16.83
C LEU A 579 -5.24 -12.37 -16.11
N GLN A 580 -4.48 -11.26 -15.99
CA GLN A 580 -5.05 -10.00 -15.50
C GLN A 580 -6.15 -9.50 -16.45
N MET A 581 -5.95 -9.55 -17.78
CA MET A 581 -6.98 -9.18 -18.76
C MET A 581 -8.24 -10.06 -18.63
N GLN A 582 -8.07 -11.38 -18.43
CA GLN A 582 -9.17 -12.30 -18.16
C GLN A 582 -9.95 -11.88 -16.90
N ARG A 583 -9.25 -11.52 -15.81
CA ARG A 583 -9.85 -11.09 -14.53
C ARG A 583 -10.63 -9.77 -14.64
N GLU A 584 -10.06 -8.75 -15.30
CA GLU A 584 -10.77 -7.48 -15.54
C GLU A 584 -12.04 -7.70 -16.37
N LEU A 585 -11.99 -8.60 -17.36
CA LEU A 585 -13.15 -8.94 -18.18
C LEU A 585 -14.20 -9.77 -17.43
N GLN A 586 -13.78 -10.67 -16.54
CA GLN A 586 -14.70 -11.37 -15.62
C GLN A 586 -15.39 -10.38 -14.68
N TRP A 587 -14.65 -9.41 -14.13
CA TRP A 587 -15.20 -8.34 -13.30
C TRP A 587 -16.24 -7.50 -14.07
N PHE A 588 -15.90 -7.07 -15.28
CA PHE A 588 -16.81 -6.34 -16.16
C PHE A 588 -18.08 -7.15 -16.49
N LYS A 589 -17.95 -8.46 -16.75
CA LYS A 589 -19.08 -9.35 -17.07
C LYS A 589 -20.01 -9.59 -15.88
N GLU A 590 -19.49 -9.67 -14.66
CA GLU A 590 -20.34 -9.77 -13.46
C GLU A 590 -21.17 -8.50 -13.26
N VAL A 591 -20.53 -7.33 -13.34
CA VAL A 591 -21.25 -6.05 -13.22
C VAL A 591 -22.23 -5.87 -14.38
N GLU A 592 -21.91 -6.35 -15.59
CA GLU A 592 -22.82 -6.36 -16.74
C GLU A 592 -24.07 -7.22 -16.48
N ALA A 593 -23.93 -8.36 -15.80
CA ALA A 593 -25.04 -9.22 -15.40
C ALA A 593 -25.91 -8.57 -14.31
N PHE A 594 -25.29 -7.82 -13.38
CA PHE A 594 -26.02 -7.11 -12.33
C PHE A 594 -26.83 -5.91 -12.85
N VAL A 595 -26.30 -5.10 -13.77
CA VAL A 595 -27.00 -3.89 -14.27
C VAL A 595 -28.14 -4.20 -15.25
N HIS A 596 -29.19 -3.37 -15.23
CA HIS A 596 -30.29 -3.47 -16.19
C HIS A 596 -29.81 -3.15 -17.62
N PRO A 597 -30.28 -3.86 -18.68
CA PRO A 597 -29.75 -3.72 -20.04
C PRO A 597 -29.66 -2.29 -20.59
N LYS A 598 -30.59 -1.40 -20.22
CA LYS A 598 -30.55 0.05 -20.55
C LYS A 598 -29.19 0.69 -20.23
N TYR A 599 -28.57 0.33 -19.11
CA TYR A 599 -27.31 0.91 -18.64
C TYR A 599 -26.08 0.43 -19.40
N ARG A 600 -26.18 -0.66 -20.17
CA ARG A 600 -25.08 -1.20 -21.00
C ARG A 600 -24.77 -0.34 -22.23
N THR A 601 -25.76 0.42 -22.69
CA THR A 601 -25.67 1.32 -23.86
C THR A 601 -25.82 2.81 -23.48
N GLU A 602 -26.05 3.12 -22.21
CA GLU A 602 -26.08 4.49 -21.72
C GLU A 602 -24.67 5.11 -21.83
N LYS A 603 -24.62 6.43 -22.05
CA LYS A 603 -23.37 7.18 -22.19
C LYS A 603 -23.09 8.03 -20.96
N ASN A 604 -21.81 8.14 -20.58
CA ASN A 604 -21.32 9.10 -19.59
C ASN A 604 -21.26 10.52 -20.17
N ILE A 605 -20.79 11.51 -19.40
CA ILE A 605 -20.67 12.91 -19.87
C ILE A 605 -19.74 13.08 -21.10
N TYR A 606 -18.80 12.15 -21.29
CA TYR A 606 -17.86 12.15 -22.43
C TYR A 606 -18.45 11.48 -23.68
N GLY A 607 -19.69 11.01 -23.63
CA GLY A 607 -20.36 10.35 -24.75
C GLY A 607 -19.91 8.90 -24.99
N GLU A 608 -19.11 8.34 -24.07
CA GLU A 608 -18.59 6.98 -24.11
C GLU A 608 -19.59 6.01 -23.47
N THR A 609 -19.72 4.80 -24.00
CA THR A 609 -20.47 3.71 -23.36
C THR A 609 -19.54 2.86 -22.49
N PRO A 610 -20.03 2.01 -21.57
CA PRO A 610 -19.16 1.20 -20.70
C PRO A 610 -18.17 0.33 -21.48
N LYS A 611 -18.58 -0.24 -22.61
CA LYS A 611 -17.72 -1.07 -23.47
C LYS A 611 -16.67 -0.25 -24.22
N MET A 612 -17.00 0.99 -24.63
CA MET A 612 -16.02 1.91 -25.24
C MET A 612 -14.95 2.32 -24.22
N LEU A 613 -15.37 2.65 -22.99
CA LEU A 613 -14.47 3.00 -21.90
C LEU A 613 -13.55 1.82 -21.52
N PHE A 614 -14.11 0.62 -21.37
CA PHE A 614 -13.33 -0.59 -21.07
C PHE A 614 -12.22 -0.84 -22.11
N GLY A 615 -12.56 -0.85 -23.40
CA GLY A 615 -11.57 -1.09 -24.46
C GLY A 615 -10.52 0.02 -24.60
N LYS A 616 -10.88 1.27 -24.29
CA LYS A 616 -9.95 2.42 -24.25
C LYS A 616 -8.92 2.26 -23.13
N GLU A 617 -9.39 2.00 -21.90
CA GLU A 617 -8.57 1.85 -20.69
C GLU A 617 -7.68 0.59 -20.75
N HIS A 618 -8.23 -0.53 -21.20
CA HIS A 618 -7.53 -1.82 -21.21
C HIS A 618 -6.67 -2.05 -22.46
N LYS A 619 -6.65 -1.12 -23.43
CA LYS A 619 -5.89 -1.23 -24.70
C LYS A 619 -4.42 -1.63 -24.53
N LYS A 620 -3.75 -1.14 -23.48
CA LYS A 620 -2.35 -1.51 -23.15
C LYS A 620 -2.26 -2.93 -22.58
N LEU A 621 -3.21 -3.32 -21.74
CA LEU A 621 -3.25 -4.64 -21.11
C LEU A 621 -3.57 -5.74 -22.12
N VAL A 622 -4.47 -5.48 -23.08
CA VAL A 622 -4.76 -6.38 -24.21
C VAL A 622 -3.49 -6.68 -25.01
N LYS A 623 -2.71 -5.66 -25.38
CA LYS A 623 -1.43 -5.84 -26.10
C LYS A 623 -0.40 -6.64 -25.30
N ALA A 624 -0.25 -6.33 -24.01
CA ALA A 624 0.66 -7.08 -23.14
C ALA A 624 0.19 -8.54 -22.94
N GLY A 625 -1.11 -8.78 -22.89
CA GLY A 625 -1.72 -10.11 -22.83
C GLY A 625 -1.52 -10.91 -24.12
N GLU A 626 -1.67 -10.26 -25.28
CA GLU A 626 -1.36 -10.85 -26.59
C GLU A 626 0.12 -11.26 -26.68
N GLU A 627 1.04 -10.35 -26.32
CA GLU A 627 2.48 -10.62 -26.34
C GLU A 627 2.87 -11.75 -25.38
N TRP A 628 2.34 -11.75 -24.16
CA TRP A 628 2.55 -12.82 -23.18
C TRP A 628 2.05 -14.16 -23.70
N MET A 629 0.83 -14.19 -24.26
CA MET A 629 0.21 -15.41 -24.78
C MET A 629 0.97 -15.98 -25.99
N LYS A 630 1.42 -15.11 -26.92
CA LYS A 630 2.25 -15.51 -28.08
C LYS A 630 3.59 -16.08 -27.63
N LYS A 631 4.37 -15.37 -26.82
CA LYS A 631 5.67 -15.84 -26.30
C LYS A 631 5.56 -17.18 -25.54
N THR A 632 4.47 -17.35 -24.79
CA THR A 632 4.15 -18.59 -24.08
C THR A 632 3.85 -19.72 -25.07
N ALA A 633 2.97 -19.49 -26.06
CA ALA A 633 2.64 -20.47 -27.09
C ALA A 633 3.85 -20.84 -27.98
N ASP A 634 4.69 -19.89 -28.37
CA ASP A 634 5.92 -20.13 -29.15
C ASP A 634 6.86 -21.09 -28.40
N SER A 635 7.11 -20.83 -27.12
CA SER A 635 8.00 -21.62 -26.26
C SER A 635 7.54 -23.08 -26.14
N TYR A 636 6.24 -23.30 -25.97
CA TYR A 636 5.68 -24.65 -25.91
C TYR A 636 5.49 -25.31 -27.28
N THR A 637 5.33 -24.52 -28.36
CA THR A 637 5.32 -25.05 -29.75
C THR A 637 6.66 -25.68 -30.09
N VAL A 638 7.77 -25.02 -29.77
CA VAL A 638 9.13 -25.58 -29.93
C VAL A 638 9.28 -26.86 -29.10
N THR A 639 8.83 -26.84 -27.84
CA THR A 639 8.89 -28.01 -26.95
C THR A 639 8.10 -29.20 -27.49
N ALA A 640 6.87 -28.98 -27.96
CA ALA A 640 6.02 -30.01 -28.57
C ALA A 640 6.64 -30.54 -29.88
N GLY A 641 7.20 -29.67 -30.71
CA GLY A 641 7.90 -30.06 -31.95
C GLY A 641 9.11 -30.96 -31.69
N LEU A 642 9.90 -30.66 -30.66
CA LEU A 642 11.04 -31.49 -30.23
C LEU A 642 10.58 -32.86 -29.74
N ILE A 643 9.56 -32.93 -28.87
CA ILE A 643 9.03 -34.20 -28.37
C ILE A 643 8.45 -35.04 -29.53
N THR A 644 7.64 -34.43 -30.40
CA THR A 644 7.09 -35.08 -31.60
C THR A 644 8.20 -35.68 -32.46
N THR A 645 9.31 -34.95 -32.67
CA THR A 645 10.44 -35.41 -33.48
C THR A 645 11.20 -36.57 -32.84
N ILE A 646 11.47 -36.50 -31.54
CA ILE A 646 12.20 -37.55 -30.78
C ILE A 646 11.39 -38.86 -30.77
N VAL A 647 10.09 -38.76 -30.47
CA VAL A 647 9.17 -39.90 -30.37
C VAL A 647 8.92 -40.51 -31.75
N PHE A 648 8.68 -39.69 -32.79
CA PHE A 648 8.53 -40.18 -34.15
C PHE A 648 9.77 -40.94 -34.66
N ALA A 649 10.98 -40.48 -34.30
CA ALA A 649 12.19 -41.22 -34.60
C ALA A 649 12.21 -42.59 -33.88
N ALA A 650 11.93 -42.62 -32.58
CA ALA A 650 11.90 -43.85 -31.77
C ALA A 650 10.86 -44.88 -32.25
N ALA A 651 9.72 -44.44 -32.77
CA ALA A 651 8.71 -45.31 -33.39
C ALA A 651 9.25 -46.08 -34.62
N ILE A 652 10.20 -45.49 -35.36
CA ILE A 652 10.81 -46.10 -36.55
C ILE A 652 12.08 -46.88 -36.17
N THR A 653 12.91 -46.35 -35.26
CA THR A 653 14.13 -46.97 -34.76
C THR A 653 13.88 -47.78 -33.50
N VAL A 654 12.96 -48.76 -33.58
CA VAL A 654 12.46 -49.52 -32.43
C VAL A 654 13.57 -50.14 -31.54
N PRO A 655 13.43 -50.09 -30.20
CA PRO A 655 14.42 -50.61 -29.27
C PRO A 655 14.74 -52.10 -29.49
N GLY A 656 16.01 -52.42 -29.64
CA GLY A 656 16.49 -53.78 -29.94
C GLY A 656 16.53 -54.12 -31.43
N GLY A 657 15.95 -53.29 -32.30
CA GLY A 657 15.95 -53.48 -33.75
C GLY A 657 14.93 -54.52 -34.26
N ASN A 658 14.95 -54.71 -35.58
CA ASN A 658 14.05 -55.62 -36.29
C ASN A 658 14.78 -56.91 -36.69
N ASN A 659 14.03 -58.02 -36.72
CA ASN A 659 14.48 -59.28 -37.29
C ASN A 659 14.62 -59.13 -38.82
N GLY A 660 15.80 -59.41 -39.37
CA GLY A 660 16.13 -59.22 -40.79
C GLY A 660 15.24 -60.00 -41.76
N ASP A 661 14.71 -61.15 -41.34
CA ASP A 661 13.91 -62.03 -42.22
C ASP A 661 12.42 -61.68 -42.27
N THR A 662 11.90 -60.97 -41.24
CA THR A 662 10.45 -60.72 -41.08
C THR A 662 10.10 -59.24 -40.93
N GLY A 663 11.07 -58.37 -40.67
CA GLY A 663 10.85 -56.95 -40.36
C GLY A 663 10.20 -56.69 -39.01
N HIS A 664 9.82 -57.72 -38.24
CA HIS A 664 9.19 -57.56 -36.93
C HIS A 664 10.22 -57.20 -35.83
N PRO A 665 9.85 -56.39 -34.83
CA PRO A 665 10.72 -56.06 -33.69
C PRO A 665 11.16 -57.31 -32.94
N ILE A 666 12.45 -57.41 -32.60
CA ILE A 666 13.02 -58.62 -31.95
C ILE A 666 12.34 -58.92 -30.61
N TYR A 667 12.00 -57.87 -29.86
CA TYR A 667 11.34 -57.98 -28.54
C TYR A 667 9.81 -57.84 -28.59
N ALA A 668 9.16 -58.06 -29.74
CA ALA A 668 7.71 -57.86 -29.90
C ALA A 668 6.81 -58.68 -28.95
N LYS A 669 7.34 -59.72 -28.30
CA LYS A 669 6.64 -60.54 -27.29
C LYS A 669 6.84 -60.08 -25.84
N GLU A 670 7.77 -59.15 -25.60
CA GLU A 670 8.09 -58.67 -24.26
C GLU A 670 7.08 -57.61 -23.78
N LEU A 671 6.66 -57.70 -22.52
CA LEU A 671 5.71 -56.73 -21.94
C LEU A 671 6.26 -55.30 -21.99
N SER A 672 7.57 -55.13 -21.79
CA SER A 672 8.25 -53.83 -21.88
C SER A 672 8.20 -53.22 -23.29
N PHE A 673 8.15 -54.04 -24.35
CA PHE A 673 7.98 -53.55 -25.72
C PHE A 673 6.56 -53.05 -25.97
N LEU A 674 5.55 -53.75 -25.43
CA LEU A 674 4.16 -53.27 -25.49
C LEU A 674 3.98 -51.94 -24.73
N ILE A 675 4.59 -51.81 -23.55
CA ILE A 675 4.58 -50.56 -22.77
C ILE A 675 5.27 -49.42 -23.54
N PHE A 676 6.44 -49.69 -24.13
CA PHE A 676 7.13 -48.74 -25.00
C PHE A 676 6.22 -48.27 -26.14
N ALA A 677 5.71 -49.19 -26.98
CA ALA A 677 4.94 -48.84 -28.17
C ALA A 677 3.66 -48.05 -27.87
N VAL A 678 2.95 -48.39 -26.78
CA VAL A 678 1.74 -47.66 -26.35
C VAL A 678 2.10 -46.28 -25.80
N ALA A 679 3.13 -46.17 -24.97
CA ALA A 679 3.55 -44.89 -24.39
C ALA A 679 4.14 -43.93 -25.45
N ASP A 680 4.87 -44.47 -26.43
CA ASP A 680 5.41 -43.73 -27.57
C ASP A 680 4.28 -43.17 -28.45
N ALA A 681 3.31 -44.00 -28.84
CA ALA A 681 2.14 -43.58 -29.60
C ALA A 681 1.31 -42.51 -28.87
N ILE A 682 1.02 -42.69 -27.57
CA ILE A 682 0.32 -41.67 -26.76
C ILE A 682 1.12 -40.37 -26.75
N SER A 683 2.44 -40.44 -26.59
CA SER A 683 3.30 -39.26 -26.61
C SER A 683 3.23 -38.51 -27.93
N LEU A 684 3.31 -39.23 -29.07
CA LEU A 684 3.31 -38.66 -30.41
C LEU A 684 2.00 -37.90 -30.72
N PHE A 685 0.86 -38.56 -30.49
CA PHE A 685 -0.44 -37.96 -30.79
C PHE A 685 -0.75 -36.78 -29.86
N THR A 686 -0.43 -36.88 -28.57
CA THR A 686 -0.66 -35.78 -27.61
C THR A 686 0.28 -34.59 -27.85
N SER A 687 1.54 -34.83 -28.22
CA SER A 687 2.49 -33.77 -28.61
C SER A 687 2.05 -33.04 -29.88
N THR A 688 1.66 -33.79 -30.92
CA THR A 688 1.15 -33.22 -32.19
C THR A 688 -0.12 -32.41 -31.95
N THR A 689 -1.03 -32.91 -31.11
CA THR A 689 -2.24 -32.16 -30.71
C THR A 689 -1.88 -30.87 -29.97
N SER A 690 -0.90 -30.91 -29.07
CA SER A 690 -0.39 -29.75 -28.35
C SER A 690 0.18 -28.69 -29.29
N LEU A 691 0.99 -29.10 -30.28
CA LEU A 691 1.55 -28.23 -31.30
C LEU A 691 0.47 -27.51 -32.12
N LEU A 692 -0.58 -28.23 -32.56
CA LEU A 692 -1.71 -27.62 -33.27
C LEU A 692 -2.49 -26.63 -32.39
N LEU A 693 -2.65 -26.94 -31.10
CA LEU A 693 -3.31 -26.05 -30.14
C LEU A 693 -2.51 -24.75 -29.94
N PHE A 694 -1.20 -24.80 -29.78
CA PHE A 694 -0.37 -23.59 -29.66
C PHE A 694 -0.33 -22.79 -30.97
N LEU A 695 -0.26 -23.44 -32.14
CA LEU A 695 -0.38 -22.76 -33.43
C LEU A 695 -1.74 -22.05 -33.60
N SER A 696 -2.82 -22.62 -33.05
CA SER A 696 -4.14 -21.98 -33.00
C SER A 696 -4.22 -20.75 -32.07
N ILE A 697 -3.25 -20.58 -31.17
CA ILE A 697 -3.11 -19.40 -30.31
C ILE A 697 -2.32 -18.31 -31.06
N LEU A 698 -1.25 -18.66 -31.77
CA LEU A 698 -0.47 -17.72 -32.58
C LEU A 698 -1.27 -17.07 -33.71
N THR A 699 -2.24 -17.81 -34.26
CA THR A 699 -3.13 -17.39 -35.36
C THR A 699 -4.46 -16.78 -34.91
N ALA A 700 -4.67 -16.57 -33.60
CA ALA A 700 -5.91 -16.00 -33.08
C ALA A 700 -6.03 -14.48 -33.33
N ARG A 701 -7.26 -13.94 -33.26
CA ARG A 701 -7.57 -12.52 -33.51
C ARG A 701 -7.29 -11.57 -32.33
N TYR A 702 -7.10 -12.11 -31.12
CA TYR A 702 -6.86 -11.36 -29.87
C TYR A 702 -7.86 -10.22 -29.59
N ALA A 703 -9.15 -10.43 -29.85
CA ALA A 703 -10.17 -9.50 -29.38
C ALA A 703 -10.29 -9.59 -27.85
N GLU A 704 -10.68 -8.51 -27.18
CA GLU A 704 -10.87 -8.45 -25.72
C GLU A 704 -11.68 -9.66 -25.20
N GLU A 705 -12.80 -9.98 -25.84
CA GLU A 705 -13.69 -11.08 -25.45
C GLU A 705 -13.03 -12.48 -25.55
N ASP A 706 -11.99 -12.65 -26.38
CA ASP A 706 -11.30 -13.94 -26.53
C ASP A 706 -10.46 -14.30 -25.30
N PHE A 707 -10.04 -13.29 -24.51
CA PHE A 707 -9.32 -13.50 -23.25
C PHE A 707 -10.19 -14.12 -22.15
N LEU A 708 -11.53 -14.09 -22.27
CA LEU A 708 -12.40 -14.65 -21.24
C LEU A 708 -12.28 -16.17 -21.12
N PHE A 709 -12.29 -16.85 -22.28
CA PHE A 709 -12.43 -18.31 -22.35
C PHE A 709 -11.72 -18.92 -23.56
N THR A 710 -11.81 -18.32 -24.75
CA THR A 710 -11.30 -18.90 -26.00
C THR A 710 -9.78 -19.11 -25.99
N LEU A 711 -9.02 -18.07 -25.61
CA LEU A 711 -7.55 -18.17 -25.53
C LEU A 711 -7.09 -19.00 -24.32
N PRO A 712 -7.60 -18.79 -23.08
CA PRO A 712 -7.22 -19.61 -21.93
C PRO A 712 -7.53 -21.10 -22.12
N SER A 713 -8.69 -21.46 -22.69
CA SER A 713 -9.05 -22.86 -22.94
C SER A 713 -8.06 -23.56 -23.88
N ARG A 714 -7.64 -22.88 -24.97
CA ARG A 714 -6.63 -23.42 -25.90
C ARG A 714 -5.29 -23.63 -25.20
N LEU A 715 -4.86 -22.68 -24.38
CA LEU A 715 -3.61 -22.79 -23.61
C LEU A 715 -3.67 -23.95 -22.59
N ILE A 716 -4.78 -24.08 -21.85
CA ILE A 716 -5.02 -25.16 -20.88
C ILE A 716 -4.99 -26.52 -21.56
N MET A 717 -5.70 -26.68 -22.69
CA MET A 717 -5.70 -27.94 -23.44
C MET A 717 -4.31 -28.27 -23.96
N GLY A 718 -3.58 -27.30 -24.53
CA GLY A 718 -2.23 -27.48 -25.06
C GLY A 718 -1.23 -27.89 -23.97
N LEU A 719 -1.24 -27.20 -22.83
CA LEU A 719 -0.41 -27.54 -21.67
C LEU A 719 -0.75 -28.93 -21.09
N SER A 720 -2.03 -29.28 -21.05
CA SER A 720 -2.49 -30.58 -20.55
C SER A 720 -2.02 -31.73 -21.45
N THR A 721 -2.14 -31.57 -22.78
CA THR A 721 -1.64 -32.58 -23.73
C THR A 721 -0.12 -32.64 -23.76
N LEU A 722 0.58 -31.51 -23.58
CA LEU A 722 2.05 -31.48 -23.45
C LEU A 722 2.54 -32.22 -22.20
N PHE A 723 1.82 -32.07 -21.07
CA PHE A 723 2.14 -32.77 -19.83
C PHE A 723 1.98 -34.29 -19.97
N VAL A 724 0.86 -34.73 -20.56
CA VAL A 724 0.62 -36.16 -20.87
C VAL A 724 1.71 -36.69 -21.80
N SER A 725 2.04 -35.94 -22.86
CA SER A 725 3.11 -36.28 -23.81
C SER A 725 4.47 -36.45 -23.10
N THR A 726 4.86 -35.48 -22.27
CA THR A 726 6.14 -35.50 -21.56
C THR A 726 6.24 -36.70 -20.60
N CYS A 727 5.17 -37.00 -19.87
CA CYS A 727 5.13 -38.18 -18.99
C CYS A 727 5.22 -39.48 -19.79
N SER A 728 4.47 -39.57 -20.90
CA SER A 728 4.44 -40.75 -21.76
C SER A 728 5.78 -41.00 -22.47
N MET A 729 6.47 -39.94 -22.91
CA MET A 729 7.84 -39.99 -23.44
C MET A 729 8.84 -40.52 -22.40
N MET A 730 8.76 -40.08 -21.13
CA MET A 730 9.63 -40.58 -20.06
C MET A 730 9.38 -42.06 -19.73
N ILE A 731 8.13 -42.53 -19.83
CA ILE A 731 7.76 -43.94 -19.68
C ILE A 731 8.30 -44.77 -20.87
N ALA A 732 8.12 -44.28 -22.11
CA ALA A 732 8.66 -44.93 -23.31
C ALA A 732 10.19 -45.06 -23.23
N PHE A 733 10.89 -43.98 -22.84
CA PHE A 733 12.34 -44.00 -22.65
C PHE A 733 12.80 -44.98 -21.56
N ALA A 734 12.09 -45.04 -20.42
CA ALA A 734 12.36 -46.02 -19.36
C ALA A 734 12.19 -47.47 -19.84
N ALA A 735 11.13 -47.74 -20.60
CA ALA A 735 10.87 -49.05 -21.18
C ALA A 735 11.96 -49.44 -22.20
N SER A 736 12.40 -48.51 -23.05
CA SER A 736 13.51 -48.70 -23.99
C SER A 736 14.83 -49.03 -23.30
N LEU A 737 15.19 -48.31 -22.23
CA LEU A 737 16.39 -48.61 -21.45
C LEU A 737 16.32 -50.00 -20.79
N TYR A 738 15.15 -50.39 -20.28
CA TYR A 738 14.97 -51.73 -19.72
C TYR A 738 15.05 -52.83 -20.78
N LEU A 739 14.53 -52.62 -21.99
CA LEU A 739 14.68 -53.56 -23.11
C LEU A 739 16.15 -53.75 -23.52
N LEU A 740 16.96 -52.69 -23.53
CA LEU A 740 18.37 -52.77 -23.94
C LEU A 740 19.29 -53.33 -22.85
N PHE A 741 19.06 -53.01 -21.58
CA PHE A 741 20.01 -53.29 -20.49
C PHE A 741 19.45 -54.14 -19.33
N GLY A 742 18.13 -54.24 -19.20
CA GLY A 742 17.44 -54.84 -18.06
C GLY A 742 17.12 -56.33 -18.18
N GLN A 743 17.24 -56.93 -19.38
CA GLN A 743 16.98 -58.36 -19.57
C GLN A 743 17.88 -59.21 -18.65
N GLY A 744 17.24 -59.97 -17.74
CA GLY A 744 17.91 -60.78 -16.72
C GLY A 744 18.51 -60.01 -15.53
N LYS A 745 18.26 -58.70 -15.40
CA LYS A 745 18.82 -57.84 -14.34
C LYS A 745 17.80 -56.86 -13.77
N GLU A 746 16.80 -57.38 -13.06
CA GLU A 746 15.68 -56.61 -12.49
C GLU A 746 16.12 -55.40 -11.63
N TRP A 747 17.27 -55.49 -10.94
CA TRP A 747 17.80 -54.39 -10.11
C TRP A 747 18.05 -53.08 -10.89
N ILE A 748 18.26 -53.15 -12.21
CA ILE A 748 18.48 -51.99 -13.09
C ILE A 748 17.20 -51.14 -13.24
N LEU A 749 16.02 -51.71 -12.96
CA LEU A 749 14.75 -50.99 -13.01
C LEU A 749 14.68 -49.88 -11.93
N ILE A 750 15.33 -50.07 -10.78
CA ILE A 750 15.38 -49.09 -9.68
C ILE A 750 16.05 -47.76 -10.09
N PRO A 751 17.31 -47.73 -10.59
CA PRO A 751 17.93 -46.49 -11.04
C PRO A 751 17.25 -45.89 -12.28
N ILE A 752 16.70 -46.69 -13.20
CA ILE A 752 15.92 -46.17 -14.34
C ILE A 752 14.68 -45.42 -13.82
N ALA A 753 13.89 -46.04 -12.95
CA ALA A 753 12.70 -45.41 -12.38
C ALA A 753 13.04 -44.13 -11.61
N ALA A 754 14.11 -44.15 -10.79
CA ALA A 754 14.57 -42.98 -10.06
C ALA A 754 14.95 -41.81 -10.99
N LEU A 755 15.72 -42.09 -12.05
CA LEU A 755 16.13 -41.08 -13.02
C LEU A 755 14.95 -40.54 -13.85
N SER A 756 14.02 -41.40 -14.29
CA SER A 756 12.81 -40.96 -15.02
C SER A 756 11.85 -40.15 -14.14
N CYS A 757 11.81 -40.37 -12.83
CA CYS A 757 10.99 -39.58 -11.91
C CYS A 757 11.51 -38.15 -11.73
N LEU A 758 12.80 -37.87 -11.92
CA LEU A 758 13.37 -36.53 -11.70
C LEU A 758 12.83 -35.49 -12.69
N PRO A 759 12.87 -35.68 -14.04
CA PRO A 759 12.28 -34.74 -15.00
C PRO A 759 10.77 -34.55 -14.80
N ILE A 760 10.03 -35.63 -14.52
CA ILE A 760 8.58 -35.56 -14.28
C ILE A 760 8.30 -34.70 -13.04
N THR A 761 9.04 -34.92 -11.95
CA THR A 761 8.88 -34.16 -10.71
C THR A 761 9.23 -32.69 -10.92
N CYS A 762 10.32 -32.38 -11.62
CA CYS A 762 10.68 -31.00 -11.99
C CYS A 762 9.61 -30.32 -12.87
N PHE A 763 9.04 -31.04 -13.84
CA PHE A 763 7.98 -30.49 -14.68
C PHE A 763 6.71 -30.21 -13.86
N VAL A 764 6.31 -31.15 -13.00
CA VAL A 764 5.17 -30.97 -12.09
C VAL A 764 5.40 -29.78 -11.15
N THR A 765 6.56 -29.66 -10.50
CA THR A 765 6.78 -28.56 -9.54
C THR A 765 6.83 -27.18 -10.19
N LEU A 766 7.30 -27.08 -11.44
CA LEU A 766 7.47 -25.79 -12.14
C LEU A 766 6.25 -25.39 -12.99
N GLN A 767 5.63 -26.33 -13.71
CA GLN A 767 4.60 -26.03 -14.73
C GLN A 767 3.17 -26.29 -14.26
N PHE A 768 2.96 -27.24 -13.33
CA PHE A 768 1.63 -27.53 -12.80
C PHE A 768 0.99 -26.33 -12.07
N PRO A 769 1.72 -25.47 -11.31
CA PRO A 769 1.11 -24.30 -10.69
C PRO A 769 0.44 -23.36 -11.69
N LEU A 770 1.08 -23.09 -12.83
CA LEU A 770 0.53 -22.26 -13.91
C LEU A 770 -0.73 -22.90 -14.51
N LEU A 771 -0.72 -24.21 -14.75
CA LEU A 771 -1.87 -24.94 -15.28
C LEU A 771 -3.06 -24.92 -14.31
N VAL A 772 -2.79 -25.11 -13.01
CA VAL A 772 -3.82 -25.03 -11.95
C VAL A 772 -4.38 -23.61 -11.81
N GLU A 773 -3.53 -22.58 -11.90
CA GLU A 773 -3.97 -21.17 -11.90
C GLU A 773 -4.87 -20.87 -13.10
N LEU A 774 -4.44 -21.23 -14.32
CA LEU A 774 -5.24 -21.11 -15.55
C LEU A 774 -6.60 -21.82 -15.46
N ILE A 775 -6.62 -23.07 -14.98
CA ILE A 775 -7.86 -23.84 -14.79
C ILE A 775 -8.75 -23.20 -13.73
N SER A 776 -8.18 -22.75 -12.61
CA SER A 776 -8.95 -22.10 -11.54
C SER A 776 -9.54 -20.76 -11.99
N CYS A 777 -8.80 -19.97 -12.76
CA CYS A 777 -9.28 -18.70 -13.31
C CYS A 777 -10.34 -18.90 -14.41
N THR A 778 -10.23 -19.95 -15.23
CA THR A 778 -11.11 -20.16 -16.40
C THR A 778 -12.35 -21.00 -16.09
N TYR A 779 -12.24 -22.01 -15.22
CA TYR A 779 -13.28 -23.00 -14.94
C TYR A 779 -13.61 -23.18 -13.45
N GLY A 780 -12.91 -22.48 -12.55
CA GLY A 780 -13.11 -22.61 -11.10
C GLY A 780 -14.49 -22.12 -10.65
N ARG A 781 -14.76 -22.23 -9.34
CA ARG A 781 -15.83 -21.42 -8.74
C ARG A 781 -15.51 -19.96 -9.03
N GLY A 782 -16.47 -19.24 -9.62
CA GLY A 782 -16.30 -17.84 -9.94
C GLY A 782 -15.85 -17.02 -8.73
N LEU A 783 -15.12 -15.93 -9.00
CA LEU A 783 -14.71 -14.93 -8.01
C LEU A 783 -15.91 -14.38 -7.22
N PHE A 784 -17.09 -14.46 -7.84
CA PHE A 784 -18.34 -13.91 -7.36
C PHE A 784 -19.32 -14.97 -6.86
N GLY A 785 -20.02 -14.64 -5.78
CA GLY A 785 -21.09 -15.47 -5.24
C GLY A 785 -21.34 -15.26 -3.74
N LYS A 786 -22.38 -15.91 -3.24
CA LYS A 786 -22.78 -15.87 -1.83
C LYS A 786 -21.75 -16.59 -0.95
N GLN A 787 -21.04 -15.83 -0.11
CA GLN A 787 -19.97 -16.34 0.77
C GLN A 787 -20.52 -16.90 2.10
N SER A 788 -21.57 -16.28 2.64
CA SER A 788 -22.20 -16.69 3.90
C SER A 788 -23.73 -16.74 3.78
N ASN A 789 -24.37 -17.52 4.64
CA ASN A 789 -25.82 -17.49 4.86
C ASN A 789 -26.26 -16.45 5.90
N ARG A 790 -25.31 -15.79 6.59
CA ARG A 790 -25.60 -14.57 7.37
C ARG A 790 -26.21 -13.54 6.41
N PRO A 791 -27.43 -13.03 6.67
CA PRO A 791 -27.98 -11.97 5.84
C PRO A 791 -27.08 -10.74 5.95
N PHE A 792 -27.00 -9.99 4.86
CA PHE A 792 -26.49 -8.62 4.85
C PHE A 792 -27.68 -7.75 4.41
N TYR A 793 -27.75 -6.50 4.87
CA TYR A 793 -28.99 -5.72 4.82
C TYR A 793 -29.50 -5.45 3.41
#